data_AF-A0A9W3AUS3-F1
#
_entry.id   AF-A0A9W3AUS3-F1
#
_cell.length_a   1.000
_cell.length_b   1.000
_cell.length_c   1.000
_cell.angle_alpha   90.00
_cell.angle_beta   90.00
_cell.angle_gamma   90.00
#
_symmetry.space_group_name_H-M   'P 1'
#
loop_
_entity.id
_entity.type
_entity.pdbx_description
1 polymer ?
#
loop_
_entity_poly.entity_id
_entity_poly.type
_entity_poly.pdbx_seq_one_letter_code
_entity_poly.pdbx_strand_id
1 'polypeptide(L)'
;MKRSASQSRSEDVMATANKNKTFRLFNDPVHGHIELNEACQLIVDTKEFQRLRNIKQLGMVDFVFPGATHTRFEHALGTYHLAGKFLRSLREYHTEVPMKKKKTTTVAEEDDKMEISDISDKDILCVEIAGLCHDLGCGPLSTLFSKRFLVALEKNPALKDNAKVWLKNRNVLMFEHMLKMNSLEVKLKKFEIEAHDIIFIKELIGGYECNGSTAWPYKGRNEKNAFLYEIVSNHRNGVDVCKFDYMARDCHNLGIVNNFDAQRYVEFARIIEVDGEIQICTRNKELGNLYNMFFTRYNLHKFAYQHPVVCGMELMIVDVLEQIIDKFKILKVDCTEFILQAVESYMRLENERVNDILKAVKTLLSSNTKLNDVLEAVKTLLSLETNVIDFIEAVKTLLSSETKVNDVLEAHLSSDINVKEVLKAVKILLLSETKVNDVLEAHLSSDIKLNDVVMKTILSETKLNDVVMETIQSSETKKEAIEWISKQNTSQNAHSNDEIINNLLAYLNMNTNDRISSVCQAIQEFLDKTNIETCQWLTIQEVLNFEVSQDVVLRGFTHLTDDVLFSIRNFKPDVKTDVELKKRVQLIERLYSRDIYKFLGESLPMYGTDLDDKIESEWSKMPEDIKTLALTDEEKMQQIIYNKCNPNKAVTPGSIFLEDIKLIITKLDFGMKDENPIHRLRVYQKGNLHEGIKLEQTQTSLLLQGMNYKELLVRVYTTLPNKDGRNAEKIKAIKAAFESMIQRNN
;
A
#
# COMPACT_ATOMS: atom_id res chain seq x y z
N MET A 1 -26.93 22.08 -56.29
CA MET A 1 -27.38 20.68 -56.02
C MET A 1 -26.23 19.72 -56.30
N LYS A 2 -26.17 18.57 -55.60
CA LYS A 2 -25.07 17.57 -55.49
C LYS A 2 -24.09 17.77 -54.31
N ARG A 3 -24.63 17.75 -53.08
CA ARG A 3 -24.00 17.02 -51.95
C ARG A 3 -24.63 15.63 -51.92
N SER A 4 -23.87 14.54 -51.96
CA SER A 4 -24.42 13.19 -51.79
C SER A 4 -23.37 12.11 -51.49
N ALA A 5 -23.65 11.34 -50.44
CA ALA A 5 -23.33 9.91 -50.27
C ALA A 5 -21.94 9.42 -49.82
N SER A 6 -20.90 10.24 -49.66
CA SER A 6 -19.61 9.78 -49.10
C SER A 6 -19.41 10.05 -47.61
N GLN A 7 -19.94 11.15 -47.06
CA GLN A 7 -19.71 11.54 -45.65
C GLN A 7 -20.59 10.79 -44.62
N SER A 8 -21.80 10.38 -44.97
CA SER A 8 -22.71 9.71 -44.02
C SER A 8 -22.26 8.29 -43.63
N ARG A 9 -21.43 7.64 -44.46
CA ARG A 9 -21.02 6.24 -44.21
C ARG A 9 -19.83 6.11 -43.26
N SER A 10 -19.07 7.18 -43.03
CA SER A 10 -18.00 7.23 -42.03
C SER A 10 -18.51 7.53 -40.61
N GLU A 11 -19.57 8.35 -40.50
CA GLU A 11 -20.17 8.69 -39.20
C GLU A 11 -20.94 7.50 -38.61
N ASP A 12 -21.72 6.77 -39.43
CA ASP A 12 -22.45 5.58 -38.96
C ASP A 12 -21.54 4.42 -38.54
N VAL A 13 -20.36 4.24 -39.18
CA VAL A 13 -19.41 3.18 -38.82
C VAL A 13 -18.70 3.49 -37.48
N MET A 14 -18.37 4.76 -37.23
CA MET A 14 -17.89 5.22 -35.92
C MET A 14 -18.96 5.07 -34.82
N ALA A 15 -20.23 5.37 -35.13
CA ALA A 15 -21.35 5.28 -34.20
C ALA A 15 -21.72 3.83 -33.79
N THR A 16 -21.35 2.82 -34.59
CA THR A 16 -21.63 1.41 -34.29
C THR A 16 -20.58 0.70 -33.44
N ALA A 17 -19.35 1.21 -33.34
CA ALA A 17 -18.26 0.53 -32.61
C ALA A 17 -18.24 0.80 -31.09
N ASN A 18 -18.98 1.81 -30.60
CA ASN A 18 -18.75 2.39 -29.27
C ASN A 18 -19.89 2.16 -28.25
N LYS A 19 -20.83 1.25 -28.51
CA LYS A 19 -22.09 1.16 -27.74
C LYS A 19 -22.03 0.48 -26.36
N ASN A 20 -20.91 -0.12 -25.97
CA ASN A 20 -20.78 -0.90 -24.72
C ASN A 20 -19.51 -0.60 -23.89
N LYS A 21 -18.89 0.58 -24.01
CA LYS A 21 -17.84 1.02 -23.07
C LYS A 21 -18.44 1.88 -21.96
N THR A 22 -18.46 1.36 -20.74
CA THR A 22 -19.00 2.04 -19.55
C THR A 22 -17.91 2.85 -18.84
N PHE A 23 -17.60 4.03 -19.38
CA PHE A 23 -16.70 4.97 -18.71
C PHE A 23 -17.42 5.71 -17.58
N ARG A 24 -16.76 5.88 -16.43
CA ARG A 24 -17.25 6.73 -15.34
C ARG A 24 -16.69 8.13 -15.50
N LEU A 25 -17.56 9.14 -15.43
CA LEU A 25 -17.17 10.54 -15.52
C LEU A 25 -17.05 11.15 -14.12
N PHE A 26 -15.91 11.78 -13.83
CA PHE A 26 -15.74 12.66 -12.68
C PHE A 26 -15.68 14.11 -13.15
N ASN A 27 -16.33 15.02 -12.43
CA ASN A 27 -16.17 16.45 -12.62
C ASN A 27 -15.13 16.96 -11.61
N ASP A 28 -13.93 17.26 -12.09
CA ASP A 28 -12.80 17.74 -11.30
C ASP A 28 -12.61 19.27 -11.49
N PRO A 29 -12.40 20.05 -10.43
CA PRO A 29 -12.33 21.51 -10.52
C PRO A 29 -11.08 22.05 -11.23
N VAL A 30 -10.06 21.22 -11.45
CA VAL A 30 -8.80 21.59 -12.12
C VAL A 30 -8.81 21.16 -13.58
N HIS A 31 -9.25 19.93 -13.86
CA HIS A 31 -9.18 19.30 -15.19
C HIS A 31 -10.51 19.26 -15.95
N GLY A 32 -11.61 19.66 -15.30
CA GLY A 32 -12.96 19.49 -15.83
C GLY A 32 -13.38 18.03 -15.82
N HIS A 33 -13.90 17.53 -16.94
CA HIS A 33 -14.36 16.15 -17.03
C HIS A 33 -13.20 15.16 -17.17
N ILE A 34 -13.03 14.28 -16.18
CA ILE A 34 -12.11 13.15 -16.19
C ILE A 34 -12.90 11.87 -16.49
N GLU A 35 -12.61 11.24 -17.63
CA GLU A 35 -13.13 9.92 -17.99
C GLU A 35 -12.24 8.84 -17.38
N LEU A 36 -12.82 7.93 -16.59
CA LEU A 36 -12.14 6.81 -15.95
C LEU A 36 -12.48 5.49 -16.68
N ASN A 37 -11.45 4.85 -17.24
CA ASN A 37 -11.58 3.57 -17.94
C ASN A 37 -12.03 2.43 -16.99
N GLU A 38 -12.57 1.33 -17.53
CA GLU A 38 -13.16 0.24 -16.73
C GLU A 38 -12.14 -0.50 -15.84
N ALA A 39 -10.89 -0.67 -16.29
CA ALA A 39 -9.83 -1.29 -15.49
C ALA A 39 -9.44 -0.42 -14.28
N CYS A 40 -9.38 0.90 -14.48
CA CYS A 40 -9.12 1.86 -13.41
C CYS A 40 -10.33 2.04 -12.47
N GLN A 41 -11.57 1.86 -12.95
CA GLN A 41 -12.75 1.80 -12.07
C GLN A 41 -12.66 0.65 -11.05
N LEU A 42 -12.18 -0.53 -11.46
CA LEU A 42 -11.97 -1.67 -10.54
C LEU A 42 -10.99 -1.34 -9.41
N ILE A 43 -10.02 -0.46 -9.65
CA ILE A 43 -9.05 0.03 -8.66
C ILE A 43 -9.68 1.12 -7.79
N VAL A 44 -10.37 2.10 -8.40
CA VAL A 44 -11.00 3.20 -7.66
C VAL A 44 -12.04 2.69 -6.67
N ASP A 45 -12.80 1.63 -7.01
CA ASP A 45 -13.86 1.09 -6.15
C ASP A 45 -13.37 0.15 -5.03
N THR A 46 -12.05 0.12 -4.77
CA THR A 46 -11.46 -0.61 -3.63
C THR A 46 -11.45 0.22 -2.34
N LYS A 47 -11.40 -0.44 -1.16
CA LYS A 47 -11.31 0.26 0.14
C LYS A 47 -10.00 1.03 0.26
N GLU A 48 -8.93 0.45 -0.25
CA GLU A 48 -7.56 0.93 -0.26
C GLU A 48 -7.43 2.24 -1.05
N PHE A 49 -8.14 2.38 -2.18
CA PHE A 49 -8.20 3.63 -2.94
C PHE A 49 -9.19 4.64 -2.34
N GLN A 50 -10.40 4.21 -1.95
CA GLN A 50 -11.41 5.11 -1.35
C GLN A 50 -10.93 5.77 -0.05
N ARG A 51 -10.05 5.10 0.71
CA ARG A 51 -9.32 5.65 1.87
C ARG A 51 -8.71 7.03 1.61
N LEU A 52 -8.20 7.30 0.40
CA LEU A 52 -7.55 8.57 0.06
C LEU A 52 -8.49 9.79 0.20
N ARG A 53 -9.81 9.58 0.25
CA ARG A 53 -10.80 10.64 0.56
C ARG A 53 -10.66 11.19 1.98
N ASN A 54 -10.14 10.40 2.91
CA ASN A 54 -10.03 10.76 4.32
C ASN A 54 -8.59 11.17 4.67
N ILE A 55 -7.80 11.59 3.67
CA ILE A 55 -6.41 12.04 3.82
C ILE A 55 -6.24 13.34 3.04
N LYS A 56 -6.15 14.46 3.76
CA LYS A 56 -5.95 15.79 3.17
C LYS A 56 -4.61 15.84 2.44
N GLN A 57 -4.62 16.35 1.21
CA GLN A 57 -3.43 16.51 0.37
C GLN A 57 -2.32 17.25 1.12
N LEU A 58 -2.70 18.32 1.82
CA LEU A 58 -1.77 19.22 2.53
C LEU A 58 -1.85 19.08 4.06
N GLY A 59 -2.43 17.99 4.57
CA GLY A 59 -2.51 17.70 6.01
C GLY A 59 -3.08 18.85 6.83
N MET A 60 -2.24 19.51 7.63
CA MET A 60 -2.59 20.59 8.56
C MET A 60 -2.56 22.00 7.96
N VAL A 61 -2.35 22.15 6.65
CA VAL A 61 -2.29 23.47 5.98
C VAL A 61 -3.63 24.20 5.99
N ASP A 62 -4.76 23.48 6.04
CA ASP A 62 -6.11 24.05 6.12
C ASP A 62 -6.37 24.90 7.37
N PHE A 63 -5.69 24.59 8.48
CA PHE A 63 -5.66 25.41 9.70
C PHE A 63 -4.96 26.78 9.50
N VAL A 64 -4.45 27.09 8.31
CA VAL A 64 -3.90 28.41 7.93
C VAL A 64 -4.54 28.91 6.62
N PHE A 65 -4.70 28.03 5.63
CA PHE A 65 -5.31 28.30 4.34
C PHE A 65 -6.64 27.55 4.23
N PRO A 66 -7.79 28.11 4.66
CA PRO A 66 -9.04 27.35 4.84
C PRO A 66 -9.65 26.75 3.56
N GLY A 67 -9.13 27.09 2.38
CA GLY A 67 -9.49 26.42 1.12
C GLY A 67 -8.73 25.11 0.85
N ALA A 68 -7.65 24.81 1.58
CA ALA A 68 -6.80 23.62 1.40
C ALA A 68 -7.42 22.32 1.96
N THR A 69 -8.71 22.11 1.68
CA THR A 69 -9.51 20.98 2.18
C THR A 69 -9.46 19.74 1.28
N HIS A 70 -8.84 19.85 0.11
CA HIS A 70 -8.73 18.79 -0.88
C HIS A 70 -7.88 17.61 -0.40
N THR A 71 -8.15 16.44 -0.96
CA THR A 71 -7.66 15.15 -0.50
C THR A 71 -6.76 14.47 -1.53
N ARG A 72 -6.05 13.42 -1.11
CA ARG A 72 -5.21 12.57 -1.98
C ARG A 72 -6.02 11.88 -3.09
N PHE A 73 -7.35 11.74 -2.94
CA PHE A 73 -8.22 11.03 -3.89
C PHE A 73 -8.33 11.77 -5.23
N GLU A 74 -8.73 13.04 -5.21
CA GLU A 74 -8.81 13.85 -6.43
C GLU A 74 -7.43 14.16 -7.03
N HIS A 75 -6.38 14.24 -6.20
CA HIS A 75 -5.00 14.32 -6.68
C HIS A 75 -4.59 13.07 -7.49
N ALA A 76 -4.93 11.88 -7.01
CA ALA A 76 -4.70 10.63 -7.72
C ALA A 76 -5.50 10.57 -9.05
N LEU A 77 -6.76 11.00 -9.07
CA LEU A 77 -7.56 11.07 -10.30
C LEU A 77 -7.01 12.07 -11.32
N GLY A 78 -6.55 13.24 -10.89
CA GLY A 78 -5.91 14.22 -11.77
C GLY A 78 -4.55 13.74 -12.29
N THR A 79 -3.77 13.05 -11.47
CA THR A 79 -2.49 12.43 -11.88
C THR A 79 -2.72 11.31 -12.91
N TYR A 80 -3.71 10.44 -12.70
CA TYR A 80 -4.20 9.46 -13.69
C TYR A 80 -4.52 10.13 -15.04
N HIS A 81 -5.32 11.20 -15.00
CA HIS A 81 -5.79 11.90 -16.19
C HIS A 81 -4.64 12.51 -17.00
N LEU A 82 -3.70 13.16 -16.31
CA LEU A 82 -2.52 13.75 -16.93
C LEU A 82 -1.52 12.69 -17.43
N ALA A 83 -1.33 11.58 -16.72
CA ALA A 83 -0.47 10.47 -17.16
C ALA A 83 -0.92 9.91 -18.52
N GLY A 84 -2.21 9.58 -18.64
CA GLY A 84 -2.80 9.10 -19.87
C GLY A 84 -2.80 10.13 -21.00
N LYS A 85 -3.15 11.40 -20.71
CA LYS A 85 -3.09 12.49 -21.70
C LYS A 85 -1.67 12.72 -22.23
N PHE A 86 -0.67 12.70 -21.35
CA PHE A 86 0.72 12.94 -21.74
C PHE A 86 1.23 11.81 -22.65
N LEU A 87 1.04 10.55 -22.26
CA LEU A 87 1.50 9.43 -23.07
C LEU A 87 0.77 9.31 -24.41
N ARG A 88 -0.53 9.63 -24.46
CA ARG A 88 -1.28 9.75 -25.74
C ARG A 88 -0.68 10.81 -26.66
N SER A 89 -0.37 12.00 -26.15
CA SER A 89 0.23 13.08 -26.94
C SER A 89 1.64 12.73 -27.45
N LEU A 90 2.46 12.03 -26.64
CA LEU A 90 3.75 11.50 -27.08
C LEU A 90 3.59 10.47 -28.20
N ARG A 91 2.61 9.56 -28.09
CA ARG A 91 2.29 8.55 -29.11
C ARG A 91 1.86 9.17 -30.42
N GLU A 92 0.86 10.06 -30.37
CA GLU A 92 0.32 10.76 -31.55
C GLU A 92 1.45 11.42 -32.36
N TYR A 93 2.33 12.18 -31.70
CA TYR A 93 3.44 12.81 -32.39
C TYR A 93 4.48 11.80 -32.93
N HIS A 94 4.78 10.73 -32.18
CA HIS A 94 5.72 9.71 -32.64
C HIS A 94 5.22 9.00 -33.92
N THR A 95 3.91 8.78 -34.02
CA THR A 95 3.27 8.24 -35.23
C THR A 95 3.20 9.26 -36.38
N GLU A 96 2.88 10.53 -36.10
CA GLU A 96 2.78 11.58 -37.13
C GLU A 96 4.12 12.00 -37.75
N VAL A 97 5.19 11.99 -36.95
CA VAL A 97 6.54 12.38 -37.38
C VAL A 97 7.53 11.24 -37.13
N PRO A 98 7.46 10.13 -37.91
CA PRO A 98 8.38 9.02 -37.75
C PRO A 98 9.83 9.48 -37.87
N MET A 99 10.69 8.98 -36.99
CA MET A 99 12.14 9.13 -37.10
C MET A 99 12.57 8.70 -38.51
N LYS A 100 13.21 9.60 -39.26
CA LYS A 100 13.71 9.29 -40.60
C LYS A 100 14.72 8.14 -40.52
N LYS A 101 14.33 6.92 -40.95
CA LYS A 101 15.29 5.87 -41.26
C LYS A 101 16.29 6.44 -42.27
N LYS A 102 17.56 6.64 -41.87
CA LYS A 102 18.65 7.02 -42.79
C LYS A 102 18.62 5.99 -43.93
N LYS A 103 18.45 6.44 -45.18
CA LYS A 103 18.74 5.57 -46.33
C LYS A 103 20.25 5.37 -46.36
N THR A 104 20.72 4.22 -45.89
CA THR A 104 22.11 3.77 -45.99
C THR A 104 22.47 3.47 -47.44
N THR A 105 22.74 4.53 -48.21
CA THR A 105 23.57 4.43 -49.40
C THR A 105 25.03 4.48 -48.98
N THR A 106 25.79 3.45 -49.34
CA THR A 106 27.20 3.15 -48.99
C THR A 106 27.43 2.42 -47.66
N VAL A 107 28.55 1.68 -47.64
CA VAL A 107 28.79 0.47 -46.86
C VAL A 107 29.50 0.79 -45.54
N ALA A 108 29.13 0.06 -44.47
CA ALA A 108 29.89 -0.11 -43.23
C ALA A 108 30.22 1.13 -42.38
N GLU A 109 29.17 1.82 -41.93
CA GLU A 109 29.10 2.25 -40.52
C GLU A 109 27.72 1.80 -40.00
N GLU A 110 27.70 0.86 -39.04
CA GLU A 110 26.47 0.49 -38.33
C GLU A 110 26.17 1.61 -37.31
N ASP A 111 25.36 2.58 -37.72
CA ASP A 111 24.80 3.60 -36.82
C ASP A 111 23.94 2.91 -35.75
N ASP A 112 24.55 2.66 -34.59
CA ASP A 112 24.05 1.89 -33.45
C ASP A 112 22.94 2.62 -32.65
N LYS A 113 21.94 3.13 -33.38
CA LYS A 113 20.82 3.91 -32.82
C LYS A 113 19.69 3.03 -32.35
N MET A 114 19.30 3.19 -31.09
CA MET A 114 18.27 2.39 -30.46
C MET A 114 16.88 2.69 -31.06
N GLU A 115 16.25 1.69 -31.67
CA GLU A 115 14.89 1.82 -32.22
C GLU A 115 13.87 1.99 -31.08
N ILE A 116 13.24 3.17 -31.00
CA ILE A 116 12.16 3.49 -30.06
C ILE A 116 11.00 2.52 -30.28
N SER A 117 10.46 1.95 -29.20
CA SER A 117 9.32 1.04 -29.26
C SER A 117 7.98 1.79 -29.41
N ASP A 118 7.05 1.19 -30.14
CA ASP A 118 5.67 1.67 -30.25
C ASP A 118 4.98 1.70 -28.88
N ILE A 119 4.20 2.76 -28.63
CA ILE A 119 3.42 2.92 -27.40
C ILE A 119 2.08 2.18 -27.55
N SER A 120 1.95 1.03 -26.90
CA SER A 120 0.72 0.26 -26.92
C SER A 120 -0.38 0.89 -26.04
N ASP A 121 -1.63 0.48 -26.25
CA ASP A 121 -2.71 0.84 -25.33
C ASP A 121 -2.51 0.22 -23.92
N LYS A 122 -1.74 -0.88 -23.82
CA LYS A 122 -1.34 -1.47 -22.52
C LYS A 122 -0.39 -0.56 -21.76
N ASP A 123 0.60 0.04 -22.44
CA ASP A 123 1.54 0.97 -21.81
C ASP A 123 0.82 2.19 -21.27
N ILE A 124 -0.16 2.71 -22.02
CA ILE A 124 -1.05 3.78 -21.57
C ILE A 124 -1.84 3.34 -20.33
N LEU A 125 -2.45 2.15 -20.35
CA LEU A 125 -3.20 1.66 -19.19
C LEU A 125 -2.31 1.43 -17.96
N CYS A 126 -1.08 0.92 -18.13
CA CYS A 126 -0.11 0.77 -17.05
C CYS A 126 0.31 2.11 -16.46
N VAL A 127 0.62 3.10 -17.30
CA VAL A 127 0.99 4.46 -16.87
C VAL A 127 -0.18 5.19 -16.22
N GLU A 128 -1.41 4.98 -16.72
CA GLU A 128 -2.64 5.45 -16.07
C GLU A 128 -2.85 4.82 -14.68
N ILE A 129 -2.74 3.49 -14.56
CA ILE A 129 -2.85 2.77 -13.28
C ILE A 129 -1.75 3.23 -12.31
N ALA A 130 -0.51 3.40 -12.76
CA ALA A 130 0.57 3.91 -11.93
C ALA A 130 0.29 5.35 -11.46
N GLY A 131 -0.16 6.24 -12.35
CA GLY A 131 -0.55 7.60 -12.00
C GLY A 131 -1.69 7.67 -10.98
N LEU A 132 -2.65 6.74 -11.07
CA LEU A 132 -3.72 6.57 -10.08
C LEU A 132 -3.16 6.06 -8.74
N CYS A 133 -2.30 5.05 -8.75
CA CYS A 133 -1.87 4.32 -7.56
C CYS A 133 -0.63 4.92 -6.86
N HIS A 134 0.02 5.92 -7.44
CA HIS A 134 1.33 6.43 -6.97
C HIS A 134 1.37 6.85 -5.50
N ASP A 135 0.22 7.20 -4.93
CA ASP A 135 0.07 7.83 -3.61
C ASP A 135 -0.71 6.98 -2.59
N LEU A 136 -1.04 5.72 -2.93
CA LEU A 136 -1.85 4.80 -2.10
C LEU A 136 -1.32 4.64 -0.66
N GLY A 137 0.00 4.63 -0.49
CA GLY A 137 0.66 4.48 0.80
C GLY A 137 0.76 5.77 1.61
N CYS A 138 0.15 6.89 1.19
CA CYS A 138 0.13 8.12 1.96
C CYS A 138 -0.52 7.91 3.35
N GLY A 139 0.12 8.38 4.42
CA GLY A 139 -0.40 8.24 5.79
C GLY A 139 -1.26 9.43 6.23
N PRO A 140 -1.82 9.39 7.45
CA PRO A 140 -2.57 10.50 8.03
C PRO A 140 -1.81 11.82 7.97
N LEU A 141 -2.47 12.89 7.57
CA LEU A 141 -1.91 14.25 7.47
C LEU A 141 -0.74 14.33 6.47
N SER A 142 -0.74 13.43 5.48
CA SER A 142 0.15 13.37 4.31
C SER A 142 1.65 13.50 4.60
N THR A 143 2.21 14.70 4.44
CA THR A 143 3.65 14.96 4.60
C THR A 143 4.09 14.93 6.05
N LEU A 144 3.20 15.16 7.02
CA LEU A 144 3.51 15.03 8.44
C LEU A 144 3.91 13.59 8.75
N PHE A 145 3.11 12.61 8.32
CA PHE A 145 3.37 11.19 8.55
C PHE A 145 4.73 10.77 7.98
N SER A 146 4.96 11.06 6.70
CA SER A 146 6.16 10.60 6.00
C SER A 146 7.43 11.39 6.34
N LYS A 147 7.36 12.73 6.46
CA LYS A 147 8.55 13.58 6.64
C LYS A 147 8.87 13.92 8.09
N ARG A 148 7.97 13.64 9.04
CA ARG A 148 8.23 13.88 10.46
C ARG A 148 7.98 12.67 11.33
N PHE A 149 6.79 12.07 11.27
CA PHE A 149 6.44 10.99 12.20
C PHE A 149 7.29 9.73 11.95
N LEU A 150 7.32 9.18 10.73
CA LEU A 150 8.17 8.04 10.41
C LEU A 150 9.67 8.33 10.66
N VAL A 151 10.13 9.55 10.35
CA VAL A 151 11.52 9.98 10.60
C VAL A 151 11.85 10.03 12.10
N ALA A 152 10.90 10.45 12.94
CA ALA A 152 11.05 10.40 14.39
C ALA A 152 11.09 8.94 14.89
N LEU A 153 10.26 8.06 14.32
CA LEU A 153 10.26 6.62 14.62
C LEU A 153 11.53 5.87 14.20
N GLU A 154 12.38 6.43 13.30
CA GLU A 154 13.73 5.87 13.07
C GLU A 154 14.63 5.91 14.33
N LYS A 155 14.25 6.69 15.35
CA LYS A 155 14.91 6.75 16.65
C LYS A 155 14.36 5.71 17.64
N ASN A 156 13.16 5.18 17.41
CA ASN A 156 12.55 4.15 18.26
C ASN A 156 13.19 2.78 17.94
N PRO A 157 13.90 2.13 18.88
CA PRO A 157 14.59 0.85 18.61
C PRO A 157 13.68 -0.27 18.11
N ALA A 158 12.40 -0.28 18.51
CA ALA A 158 11.44 -1.32 18.09
C ALA A 158 10.83 -1.07 16.71
N LEU A 159 10.88 0.17 16.20
CA LEU A 159 10.25 0.55 14.93
C LEU A 159 11.24 1.07 13.87
N LYS A 160 12.51 1.21 14.20
CA LYS A 160 13.52 1.87 13.36
C LYS A 160 13.59 1.34 11.92
N ASP A 161 13.70 0.02 11.75
CA ASP A 161 13.85 -0.56 10.43
C ASP A 161 12.50 -0.67 9.69
N ASN A 162 11.42 -0.95 10.43
CA ASN A 162 10.05 -0.85 9.93
C ASN A 162 9.75 0.55 9.34
N ALA A 163 10.10 1.62 10.07
CA ALA A 163 9.87 3.01 9.67
C ALA A 163 10.57 3.36 8.35
N LYS A 164 11.79 2.84 8.13
CA LYS A 164 12.51 2.99 6.85
C LYS A 164 11.83 2.24 5.71
N VAL A 165 11.34 1.02 5.96
CA VAL A 165 10.56 0.25 4.96
C VAL A 165 9.30 1.02 4.58
N TRP A 166 8.57 1.59 5.54
CA TRP A 166 7.43 2.47 5.28
C TRP A 166 7.83 3.75 4.52
N LEU A 167 8.93 4.41 4.90
CA LEU A 167 9.38 5.64 4.25
C LEU A 167 9.73 5.44 2.77
N LYS A 168 10.17 4.23 2.41
CA LYS A 168 10.59 3.87 1.05
C LYS A 168 9.48 3.21 0.21
N ASN A 169 8.83 2.18 0.75
CA ASN A 169 8.09 1.19 -0.05
C ASN A 169 6.57 1.26 0.11
N ARG A 170 6.02 2.06 1.03
CA ARG A 170 4.59 2.08 1.40
C ARG A 170 3.60 2.16 0.23
N ASN A 171 3.92 2.89 -0.83
CA ASN A 171 3.03 3.03 -1.99
C ASN A 171 2.95 1.72 -2.79
N VAL A 172 4.08 1.04 -2.98
CA VAL A 172 4.16 -0.28 -3.61
C VAL A 172 3.51 -1.35 -2.72
N LEU A 173 3.79 -1.33 -1.41
CA LEU A 173 3.19 -2.26 -0.44
C LEU A 173 1.65 -2.16 -0.41
N MET A 174 1.11 -0.94 -0.43
CA MET A 174 -0.34 -0.74 -0.47
C MET A 174 -0.95 -1.13 -1.83
N PHE A 175 -0.23 -0.88 -2.93
CA PHE A 175 -0.65 -1.37 -4.25
C PHE A 175 -0.72 -2.91 -4.30
N GLU A 176 0.29 -3.61 -3.78
CA GLU A 176 0.31 -5.07 -3.66
C GLU A 176 -0.83 -5.60 -2.77
N HIS A 177 -1.07 -4.95 -1.62
CA HIS A 177 -2.18 -5.29 -0.74
C HIS A 177 -3.53 -5.18 -1.46
N MET A 178 -3.77 -4.04 -2.09
CA MET A 178 -4.98 -3.77 -2.87
C MET A 178 -5.17 -4.79 -4.01
N LEU A 179 -4.10 -5.14 -4.73
CA LEU A 179 -4.12 -6.15 -5.79
C LEU A 179 -4.59 -7.51 -5.26
N LYS A 180 -3.98 -7.97 -4.16
CA LYS A 180 -4.26 -9.24 -3.50
C LYS A 180 -5.69 -9.26 -2.93
N MET A 181 -6.03 -8.29 -2.09
CA MET A 181 -7.28 -8.25 -1.35
C MET A 181 -8.52 -8.19 -2.25
N ASN A 182 -8.40 -7.50 -3.39
CA ASN A 182 -9.51 -7.30 -4.32
C ASN A 182 -9.43 -8.24 -5.55
N SER A 183 -8.52 -9.22 -5.55
CA SER A 183 -8.24 -10.15 -6.66
C SER A 183 -8.02 -9.44 -8.01
N LEU A 184 -7.40 -8.25 -7.99
CA LEU A 184 -7.28 -7.40 -9.18
C LEU A 184 -6.39 -8.02 -10.24
N GLU A 185 -5.37 -8.81 -9.89
CA GLU A 185 -4.54 -9.50 -10.90
C GLU A 185 -5.38 -10.41 -11.82
N VAL A 186 -6.41 -11.06 -11.29
CA VAL A 186 -7.35 -11.89 -12.08
C VAL A 186 -8.31 -11.02 -12.88
N LYS A 187 -8.78 -9.90 -12.31
CA LYS A 187 -9.72 -8.99 -12.98
C LYS A 187 -9.04 -8.18 -14.10
N LEU A 188 -7.80 -7.74 -13.91
CA LEU A 188 -7.01 -6.93 -14.83
C LEU A 188 -6.52 -7.71 -16.06
N LYS A 189 -6.37 -9.05 -15.95
CA LYS A 189 -6.14 -9.93 -17.12
C LYS A 189 -7.21 -9.80 -18.22
N LYS A 190 -8.45 -9.38 -17.88
CA LYS A 190 -9.51 -9.09 -18.86
C LYS A 190 -9.19 -7.90 -19.76
N PHE A 191 -8.26 -7.04 -19.33
CA PHE A 191 -7.74 -5.89 -20.05
C PHE A 191 -6.30 -6.14 -20.54
N GLU A 192 -5.92 -7.42 -20.66
CA GLU A 192 -4.61 -7.91 -21.10
C GLU A 192 -3.40 -7.42 -20.29
N ILE A 193 -3.62 -7.03 -19.03
CA ILE A 193 -2.56 -6.71 -18.06
C ILE A 193 -2.01 -8.01 -17.46
N GLU A 194 -0.72 -8.24 -17.65
CA GLU A 194 -0.03 -9.45 -17.22
C GLU A 194 0.91 -9.21 -16.01
N ALA A 195 1.54 -10.27 -15.51
CA ALA A 195 2.47 -10.17 -14.38
C ALA A 195 3.65 -9.20 -14.65
N HIS A 196 4.13 -9.12 -15.89
CA HIS A 196 5.21 -8.21 -16.28
C HIS A 196 4.76 -6.74 -16.29
N ASP A 197 3.48 -6.48 -16.59
CA ASP A 197 2.85 -5.16 -16.48
C ASP A 197 2.64 -4.73 -15.02
N ILE A 198 2.28 -5.66 -14.14
CA ILE A 198 2.20 -5.38 -12.70
C ILE A 198 3.59 -5.00 -12.14
N ILE A 199 4.67 -5.65 -12.60
CA ILE A 199 6.05 -5.25 -12.27
C ILE A 199 6.33 -3.82 -12.77
N PHE A 200 5.99 -3.52 -14.03
CA PHE A 200 6.16 -2.18 -14.61
C PHE A 200 5.41 -1.09 -13.83
N ILE A 201 4.14 -1.33 -13.47
CA ILE A 201 3.34 -0.41 -12.65
C ILE A 201 3.99 -0.16 -11.28
N LYS A 202 4.49 -1.21 -10.62
CA LYS A 202 5.20 -1.08 -9.34
C LYS A 202 6.48 -0.25 -9.46
N GLU A 203 7.24 -0.43 -10.54
CA GLU A 203 8.45 0.35 -10.83
C GLU A 203 8.13 1.84 -11.11
N LEU A 204 7.01 2.14 -11.78
CA LEU A 204 6.54 3.52 -11.97
C LEU A 204 6.10 4.20 -10.66
N ILE A 205 5.58 3.43 -9.69
CA ILE A 205 5.12 3.92 -8.38
C ILE A 205 6.28 4.09 -7.39
N GLY A 206 7.17 3.10 -7.30
CA GLY A 206 8.26 3.06 -6.32
C GLY A 206 9.57 3.67 -6.81
N GLY A 207 9.75 3.80 -8.13
CA GLY A 207 11.04 4.07 -8.74
C GLY A 207 11.98 2.87 -8.68
N TYR A 208 13.27 3.12 -8.93
CA TYR A 208 14.33 2.11 -8.81
C TYR A 208 15.48 2.58 -7.92
N GLU A 209 16.04 1.64 -7.15
CA GLU A 209 17.22 1.85 -6.34
C GLU A 209 18.49 1.60 -7.15
N CYS A 210 19.20 2.67 -7.51
CA CYS A 210 20.45 2.54 -8.25
C CYS A 210 21.53 1.77 -7.44
N ASN A 211 21.70 0.49 -7.75
CA ASN A 211 22.71 -0.41 -7.15
C ASN A 211 24.15 -0.14 -7.65
N GLY A 212 24.44 1.05 -8.19
CA GLY A 212 25.75 1.40 -8.75
C GLY A 212 26.13 0.68 -10.05
N SER A 213 25.23 -0.11 -10.63
CA SER A 213 25.42 -0.78 -11.93
C SER A 213 25.09 0.16 -13.09
N THR A 214 25.81 0.00 -14.20
CA THR A 214 25.51 0.67 -15.49
C THR A 214 24.51 -0.12 -16.36
N ALA A 215 24.09 -1.31 -15.93
CA ALA A 215 23.10 -2.12 -16.65
C ALA A 215 21.68 -1.54 -16.50
N TRP A 216 20.82 -1.77 -17.50
CA TRP A 216 19.41 -1.38 -17.47
C TRP A 216 18.73 -1.86 -16.18
N PRO A 217 18.18 -0.95 -15.34
CA PRO A 217 17.77 -1.30 -13.99
C PRO A 217 16.40 -1.98 -13.89
N TYR A 218 15.49 -1.69 -14.82
CA TYR A 218 14.09 -2.08 -14.73
C TYR A 218 13.81 -3.45 -15.38
N LYS A 219 12.74 -4.10 -14.94
CA LYS A 219 12.30 -5.43 -15.40
C LYS A 219 10.95 -5.39 -16.11
N GLY A 220 10.08 -4.43 -15.78
CA GLY A 220 8.74 -4.35 -16.35
C GLY A 220 8.71 -3.92 -17.83
N ARG A 221 9.71 -3.11 -18.24
CA ARG A 221 9.99 -2.70 -19.62
C ARG A 221 11.50 -2.62 -19.84
N ASN A 222 11.93 -2.63 -21.10
CA ASN A 222 13.33 -2.52 -21.50
C ASN A 222 13.75 -1.05 -21.76
N GLU A 223 15.03 -0.83 -22.01
CA GLU A 223 15.65 0.48 -22.30
C GLU A 223 15.02 1.25 -23.48
N LYS A 224 14.42 0.57 -24.47
CA LYS A 224 13.70 1.22 -25.59
C LYS A 224 12.43 1.94 -25.14
N ASN A 225 11.92 1.58 -23.96
CA ASN A 225 10.76 2.15 -23.29
C ASN A 225 11.14 3.12 -22.14
N ALA A 226 12.42 3.49 -22.00
CA ALA A 226 12.90 4.22 -20.81
C ALA A 226 12.14 5.54 -20.51
N PHE A 227 11.71 6.24 -21.57
CA PHE A 227 10.87 7.44 -21.48
C PHE A 227 9.54 7.23 -20.70
N LEU A 228 9.00 6.01 -20.60
CA LEU A 228 7.77 5.76 -19.83
C LEU A 228 7.97 6.00 -18.32
N TYR A 229 9.17 5.71 -17.81
CA TYR A 229 9.53 5.92 -16.39
C TYR A 229 9.72 7.40 -16.04
N GLU A 230 9.61 8.31 -17.01
CA GLU A 230 9.71 9.76 -16.80
C GLU A 230 8.34 10.45 -16.66
N ILE A 231 7.24 9.70 -16.73
CA ILE A 231 5.87 10.25 -16.78
C ILE A 231 5.27 10.45 -15.38
N VAL A 232 5.25 9.40 -14.54
CA VAL A 232 4.55 9.39 -13.24
C VAL A 232 5.44 9.89 -12.10
N SER A 233 6.66 9.36 -11.98
CA SER A 233 7.65 9.73 -10.99
C SER A 233 9.03 9.86 -11.65
N ASN A 234 9.42 11.08 -12.04
CA ASN A 234 10.61 11.30 -12.84
C ASN A 234 11.86 11.41 -11.95
N HIS A 235 12.56 10.29 -11.76
CA HIS A 235 13.79 10.25 -10.95
C HIS A 235 15.01 10.91 -11.63
N ARG A 236 14.97 11.18 -12.94
CA ARG A 236 16.06 11.83 -13.68
C ARG A 236 16.17 13.31 -13.34
N ASN A 237 15.06 14.04 -13.47
CA ASN A 237 15.00 15.51 -13.39
C ASN A 237 13.78 16.06 -12.63
N GLY A 238 12.86 15.20 -12.19
CA GLY A 238 11.68 15.59 -11.42
C GLY A 238 10.56 16.25 -12.23
N VAL A 239 10.57 16.25 -13.57
CA VAL A 239 9.45 16.77 -14.37
C VAL A 239 8.46 15.62 -14.66
N ASP A 240 7.35 15.58 -13.92
CA ASP A 240 6.34 14.51 -13.97
C ASP A 240 4.91 15.01 -13.71
N VAL A 241 3.91 14.20 -14.10
CA VAL A 241 2.49 14.55 -14.03
C VAL A 241 1.93 14.64 -12.61
N CYS A 242 2.56 13.97 -11.63
CA CYS A 242 2.26 14.16 -10.21
C CYS A 242 2.43 15.64 -9.80
N LYS A 243 3.55 16.26 -10.20
CA LYS A 243 3.76 17.70 -9.97
C LYS A 243 2.78 18.56 -10.75
N PHE A 244 2.49 18.21 -11.99
CA PHE A 244 1.58 18.99 -12.83
C PHE A 244 0.18 19.09 -12.21
N ASP A 245 -0.34 17.99 -11.65
CA ASP A 245 -1.61 18.01 -10.92
C ASP A 245 -1.50 18.82 -9.62
N TYR A 246 -0.58 18.46 -8.69
CA TYR A 246 -0.60 19.12 -7.39
C TYR A 246 -0.31 20.61 -7.49
N MET A 247 0.54 21.07 -8.41
CA MET A 247 0.79 22.51 -8.55
C MET A 247 -0.47 23.25 -8.98
N ALA A 248 -1.24 22.72 -9.94
CA ALA A 248 -2.50 23.33 -10.35
C ALA A 248 -3.57 23.25 -9.25
N ARG A 249 -3.70 22.08 -8.61
CA ARG A 249 -4.69 21.79 -7.56
C ARG A 249 -4.42 22.53 -6.26
N ASP A 250 -3.20 22.53 -5.78
CA ASP A 250 -2.81 23.23 -4.55
C ASP A 250 -2.91 24.75 -4.77
N CYS A 251 -2.44 25.28 -5.90
CA CYS A 251 -2.63 26.69 -6.24
C CYS A 251 -4.11 27.11 -6.22
N HIS A 252 -4.98 26.32 -6.85
CA HIS A 252 -6.44 26.55 -6.85
C HIS A 252 -7.02 26.61 -5.43
N ASN A 253 -6.70 25.63 -4.57
CA ASN A 253 -7.24 25.53 -3.21
C ASN A 253 -6.58 26.49 -2.21
N LEU A 254 -5.33 26.91 -2.44
CA LEU A 254 -4.60 27.87 -1.59
C LEU A 254 -4.84 29.33 -1.97
N GLY A 255 -5.41 29.62 -3.15
CA GLY A 255 -5.50 30.97 -3.70
C GLY A 255 -4.15 31.54 -4.16
N ILE A 256 -3.21 30.67 -4.54
CA ILE A 256 -1.89 31.02 -5.06
C ILE A 256 -1.90 30.87 -6.59
N VAL A 257 -1.24 31.75 -7.33
CA VAL A 257 -1.17 31.64 -8.80
C VAL A 257 -0.22 30.53 -9.21
N ASN A 258 -0.70 29.57 -10.02
CA ASN A 258 0.16 28.63 -10.74
C ASN A 258 0.70 29.31 -12.01
N ASN A 259 2.02 29.44 -12.14
CA ASN A 259 2.67 30.05 -13.31
C ASN A 259 3.17 29.02 -14.35
N PHE A 260 2.92 27.73 -14.12
CA PHE A 260 3.32 26.63 -15.01
C PHE A 260 2.15 26.14 -15.87
N ASP A 261 2.36 26.12 -17.18
CA ASP A 261 1.42 25.58 -18.16
C ASP A 261 1.80 24.13 -18.52
N ALA A 262 1.11 23.19 -17.87
CA ALA A 262 1.31 21.75 -18.05
C ALA A 262 0.86 21.25 -19.42
N GLN A 263 -0.26 21.77 -19.95
CA GLN A 263 -0.78 21.35 -21.26
C GLN A 263 0.23 21.73 -22.35
N ARG A 264 0.72 22.97 -22.31
CA ARG A 264 1.75 23.43 -23.23
C ARG A 264 3.03 22.60 -23.14
N TYR A 265 3.46 22.23 -21.94
CA TYR A 265 4.63 21.35 -21.80
C TYR A 265 4.42 20.00 -22.50
N VAL A 266 3.27 19.36 -22.29
CA VAL A 266 2.87 18.11 -22.95
C VAL A 266 2.89 18.25 -24.47
N GLU A 267 2.26 19.29 -25.02
CA GLU A 267 2.21 19.56 -26.48
C GLU A 267 3.60 19.72 -27.13
N PHE A 268 4.61 20.13 -26.35
CA PHE A 268 5.99 20.34 -26.82
C PHE A 268 7.00 19.25 -26.44
N ALA A 269 6.61 18.24 -25.64
CA ALA A 269 7.48 17.15 -25.22
C ALA A 269 7.58 16.03 -26.28
N ARG A 270 8.75 15.41 -26.46
CA ARG A 270 9.06 14.46 -27.53
C ARG A 270 9.94 13.32 -27.03
N ILE A 271 9.80 12.14 -27.61
CA ILE A 271 10.68 10.99 -27.31
C ILE A 271 11.86 11.05 -28.29
N ILE A 272 13.07 11.19 -27.75
CA ILE A 272 14.30 11.29 -28.53
C ILE A 272 15.41 10.51 -27.82
N GLU A 273 16.22 9.79 -28.60
CA GLU A 273 17.47 9.19 -28.16
C GLU A 273 18.56 10.26 -28.02
N VAL A 274 19.16 10.37 -26.83
CA VAL A 274 20.27 11.28 -26.54
C VAL A 274 21.32 10.54 -25.73
N ASP A 275 22.57 10.58 -26.18
CA ASP A 275 23.71 9.90 -25.51
C ASP A 275 23.48 8.38 -25.30
N GLY A 276 22.71 7.72 -26.19
CA GLY A 276 22.32 6.32 -26.09
C GLY A 276 21.06 6.04 -25.25
N GLU A 277 20.48 7.06 -24.61
CA GLU A 277 19.29 6.92 -23.77
C GLU A 277 18.04 7.53 -24.43
N ILE A 278 16.99 6.74 -24.61
CA ILE A 278 15.67 7.21 -25.08
C ILE A 278 14.93 7.89 -23.91
N GLN A 279 14.66 9.19 -24.04
CA GLN A 279 14.09 10.01 -22.96
C GLN A 279 13.13 11.10 -23.47
N ILE A 280 12.38 11.71 -22.56
CA ILE A 280 11.48 12.82 -22.85
C ILE A 280 12.31 14.11 -22.98
N CYS A 281 12.42 14.61 -24.20
CA CYS A 281 13.03 15.89 -24.54
C CYS A 281 11.96 16.98 -24.70
N THR A 282 12.21 18.18 -24.17
CA THR A 282 11.31 19.33 -24.36
C THR A 282 11.79 20.27 -25.47
N ARG A 283 10.92 21.15 -25.96
CA ARG A 283 11.28 22.15 -26.98
C ARG A 283 12.09 23.28 -26.31
N ASN A 284 13.24 23.68 -26.85
CA ASN A 284 14.13 24.67 -26.18
C ASN A 284 13.47 26.02 -25.77
N LYS A 285 12.37 26.44 -26.41
CA LYS A 285 11.60 27.64 -26.03
C LYS A 285 10.79 27.48 -24.73
N GLU A 286 10.63 26.27 -24.22
CA GLU A 286 9.83 25.97 -23.01
C GLU A 286 10.63 26.08 -21.71
N LEU A 287 11.92 26.44 -21.78
CA LEU A 287 12.75 26.60 -20.58
C LEU A 287 12.18 27.62 -19.58
N GLY A 288 11.59 28.72 -20.07
CA GLY A 288 10.89 29.68 -19.20
C GLY A 288 9.69 29.06 -18.47
N ASN A 289 8.92 28.22 -19.15
CA ASN A 289 7.79 27.49 -18.55
C ASN A 289 8.30 26.50 -17.46
N LEU A 290 9.39 25.78 -17.72
CA LEU A 290 10.00 24.89 -16.74
C LEU A 290 10.62 25.63 -15.54
N TYR A 291 11.22 26.81 -15.72
CA TYR A 291 11.63 27.64 -14.59
C TYR A 291 10.42 28.07 -13.75
N ASN A 292 9.30 28.45 -14.39
CA ASN A 292 8.06 28.72 -13.66
C ASN A 292 7.56 27.50 -12.88
N MET A 293 7.74 26.28 -13.40
CA MET A 293 7.42 25.03 -12.69
C MET A 293 8.21 24.91 -11.38
N PHE A 294 9.55 24.98 -11.45
CA PHE A 294 10.40 24.85 -10.26
C PHE A 294 10.21 25.99 -9.27
N PHE A 295 10.00 27.22 -9.76
CA PHE A 295 9.72 28.39 -8.92
C PHE A 295 8.33 28.32 -8.26
N THR A 296 7.31 27.81 -8.96
CA THR A 296 5.97 27.57 -8.38
C THR A 296 6.05 26.53 -7.27
N ARG A 297 6.73 25.40 -7.50
CA ARG A 297 7.00 24.40 -6.44
C ARG A 297 7.73 25.02 -5.24
N TYR A 298 8.79 25.81 -5.48
CA TYR A 298 9.52 26.50 -4.41
C TYR A 298 8.60 27.42 -3.59
N ASN A 299 7.75 28.22 -4.24
CA ASN A 299 6.80 29.11 -3.58
C ASN A 299 5.74 28.35 -2.76
N LEU A 300 5.16 27.28 -3.32
CA LEU A 300 4.22 26.41 -2.61
C LEU A 300 4.86 25.80 -1.35
N HIS A 301 6.10 25.33 -1.46
CA HIS A 301 6.87 24.86 -0.31
C HIS A 301 7.11 25.98 0.73
N LYS A 302 7.62 27.14 0.32
CA LYS A 302 8.03 28.22 1.22
C LYS A 302 6.86 28.89 1.94
N PHE A 303 5.77 29.15 1.23
CA PHE A 303 4.65 29.96 1.74
C PHE A 303 3.48 29.13 2.29
N ALA A 304 3.25 27.91 1.80
CA ALA A 304 2.15 27.05 2.26
C ALA A 304 2.64 25.80 3.01
N TYR A 305 3.31 24.85 2.33
CA TYR A 305 3.61 23.54 2.92
C TYR A 305 4.57 23.61 4.11
N GLN A 306 5.44 24.61 4.16
CA GLN A 306 6.35 24.89 5.26
C GLN A 306 6.02 26.24 5.91
N HIS A 307 4.74 26.62 5.97
CA HIS A 307 4.32 27.80 6.72
C HIS A 307 4.62 27.59 8.22
N PRO A 308 5.26 28.53 8.95
CA PRO A 308 5.72 28.30 10.32
C PRO A 308 4.63 27.82 11.29
N VAL A 309 3.42 28.36 11.17
CA VAL A 309 2.27 27.93 12.00
C VAL A 309 1.88 26.48 11.72
N VAL A 310 1.97 26.02 10.46
CA VAL A 310 1.70 24.62 10.08
C VAL A 310 2.76 23.73 10.73
N CYS A 311 4.04 24.04 10.53
CA CYS A 311 5.15 23.29 11.12
C CYS A 311 5.08 23.19 12.65
N GLY A 312 4.65 24.26 13.34
CA GLY A 312 4.40 24.23 14.80
C GLY A 312 3.28 23.27 15.20
N MET A 313 2.22 23.15 14.40
CA MET A 313 1.16 22.14 14.60
C MET A 313 1.63 20.73 14.25
N GLU A 314 2.44 20.56 13.21
CA GLU A 314 3.02 19.26 12.84
C GLU A 314 3.88 18.69 13.97
N LEU A 315 4.80 19.48 14.54
CA LEU A 315 5.63 19.09 15.70
C LEU A 315 4.78 18.64 16.88
N MET A 316 3.73 19.39 17.18
CA MET A 316 2.84 19.13 18.30
C MET A 316 2.02 17.84 18.13
N ILE A 317 1.67 17.49 16.88
CA ILE A 317 1.01 16.22 16.56
C ILE A 317 2.00 15.06 16.61
N VAL A 318 3.23 15.23 16.11
CA VAL A 318 4.29 14.21 16.22
C VAL A 318 4.58 13.89 17.68
N ASP A 319 4.76 14.92 18.52
CA ASP A 319 4.91 14.76 19.97
C ASP A 319 3.75 13.96 20.58
N VAL A 320 2.50 14.14 20.12
CA VAL A 320 1.35 13.33 20.60
C VAL A 320 1.42 11.90 20.08
N LEU A 321 1.66 11.70 18.78
CA LEU A 321 1.63 10.38 18.15
C LEU A 321 2.72 9.45 18.69
N GLU A 322 3.96 9.94 18.80
CA GLU A 322 5.07 9.18 19.40
C GLU A 322 4.75 8.75 20.84
N GLN A 323 4.04 9.61 21.57
CA GLN A 323 3.70 9.41 22.97
C GLN A 323 2.51 8.46 23.22
N ILE A 324 1.73 8.09 22.21
CA ILE A 324 0.57 7.20 22.36
C ILE A 324 0.65 5.94 21.49
N ILE A 325 1.72 5.79 20.72
CA ILE A 325 1.85 4.82 19.63
C ILE A 325 1.62 3.36 20.06
N ASP A 326 2.05 3.03 21.28
CA ASP A 326 2.03 1.72 21.93
C ASP A 326 0.77 1.45 22.78
N LYS A 327 0.02 2.51 23.13
CA LYS A 327 -1.10 2.47 24.09
C LYS A 327 -2.45 2.73 23.45
N PHE A 328 -2.49 3.54 22.41
CA PHE A 328 -3.73 4.00 21.81
C PHE A 328 -4.19 3.03 20.73
N LYS A 329 -5.10 2.14 21.13
CA LYS A 329 -5.84 1.24 20.25
C LYS A 329 -6.77 2.06 19.34
N ILE A 330 -6.40 2.15 18.07
CA ILE A 330 -7.05 3.00 17.07
C ILE A 330 -8.02 2.24 16.17
N LEU A 331 -7.76 0.96 15.90
CA LEU A 331 -8.38 0.26 14.78
C LEU A 331 -8.87 -1.13 15.15
N LYS A 332 -10.19 -1.31 15.12
CA LYS A 332 -10.82 -2.63 15.14
C LYS A 332 -10.71 -3.25 13.75
N VAL A 333 -9.78 -4.18 13.58
CA VAL A 333 -9.59 -4.94 12.34
C VAL A 333 -10.46 -6.20 12.40
N ASP A 334 -11.37 -6.33 11.45
CA ASP A 334 -12.07 -7.59 11.19
C ASP A 334 -11.16 -8.51 10.36
N CYS A 335 -10.78 -9.64 10.95
CA CYS A 335 -9.90 -10.64 10.35
C CYS A 335 -10.67 -11.83 9.75
N THR A 336 -12.01 -11.82 9.82
CA THR A 336 -12.92 -12.80 9.22
C THR A 336 -12.54 -13.16 7.78
N GLU A 337 -12.30 -12.14 6.96
CA GLU A 337 -12.00 -12.30 5.54
C GLU A 337 -10.64 -12.98 5.28
N PHE A 338 -9.65 -12.79 6.15
CA PHE A 338 -8.34 -13.43 6.05
C PHE A 338 -8.42 -14.91 6.44
N ILE A 339 -9.17 -15.23 7.49
CA ILE A 339 -9.47 -16.62 7.89
C ILE A 339 -10.19 -17.33 6.73
N LEU A 340 -11.19 -16.69 6.13
CA LEU A 340 -11.93 -17.23 4.98
C LEU A 340 -11.05 -17.44 3.75
N GLN A 341 -10.21 -16.46 3.40
CA GLN A 341 -9.28 -16.58 2.27
C GLN A 341 -8.21 -17.66 2.50
N ALA A 342 -7.74 -17.84 3.74
CA ALA A 342 -6.81 -18.91 4.10
C ALA A 342 -7.48 -20.29 3.98
N VAL A 343 -8.70 -20.44 4.51
CA VAL A 343 -9.52 -21.66 4.35
C VAL A 343 -9.77 -21.93 2.87
N GLU A 344 -10.22 -20.95 2.08
CA GLU A 344 -10.49 -21.08 0.64
C GLU A 344 -9.24 -21.43 -0.19
N SER A 345 -8.08 -20.81 0.14
CA SER A 345 -6.81 -21.07 -0.55
C SER A 345 -6.22 -22.44 -0.24
N TYR A 346 -6.46 -22.98 0.96
CA TYR A 346 -6.03 -24.31 1.36
C TYR A 346 -7.01 -25.40 0.89
N MET A 347 -8.31 -25.10 0.88
CA MET A 347 -9.39 -25.97 0.41
C MET A 347 -9.60 -25.91 -1.11
N ARG A 348 -8.56 -25.54 -1.89
CA ARG A 348 -8.54 -25.53 -3.36
C ARG A 348 -9.05 -26.86 -3.93
N LEU A 349 -10.33 -26.94 -4.29
CA LEU A 349 -10.92 -27.99 -5.12
C LEU A 349 -12.37 -27.63 -5.49
N GLU A 350 -12.77 -28.06 -6.68
CA GLU A 350 -14.12 -27.88 -7.22
C GLU A 350 -15.10 -28.86 -6.55
N ASN A 351 -15.56 -28.53 -5.34
CA ASN A 351 -16.45 -29.41 -4.56
C ASN A 351 -17.54 -28.60 -3.85
N GLU A 352 -18.81 -28.98 -4.04
CA GLU A 352 -19.99 -28.28 -3.51
C GLU A 352 -19.93 -28.09 -1.98
N ARG A 353 -19.40 -29.08 -1.24
CA ARG A 353 -19.23 -29.01 0.23
C ARG A 353 -18.32 -27.87 0.69
N VAL A 354 -17.36 -27.42 -0.13
CA VAL A 354 -16.43 -26.33 0.26
C VAL A 354 -17.18 -25.00 0.36
N ASN A 355 -18.16 -24.75 -0.52
CA ASN A 355 -18.98 -23.55 -0.46
C ASN A 355 -19.88 -23.52 0.78
N ASP A 356 -20.43 -24.67 1.19
CA ASP A 356 -21.23 -24.78 2.41
C ASP A 356 -20.37 -24.58 3.67
N ILE A 357 -19.19 -25.19 3.75
CA ILE A 357 -18.23 -24.96 4.83
C ILE A 357 -17.84 -23.48 4.91
N LEU A 358 -17.46 -22.86 3.79
CA LEU A 358 -17.14 -21.42 3.73
C LEU A 358 -18.33 -20.55 4.15
N LYS A 359 -19.56 -20.96 3.87
CA LYS A 359 -20.79 -20.27 4.28
C LYS A 359 -21.07 -20.41 5.79
N ALA A 360 -20.85 -21.58 6.37
CA ALA A 360 -20.94 -21.78 7.83
C ALA A 360 -19.84 -21.00 8.56
N VAL A 361 -18.60 -21.05 8.09
CA VAL A 361 -17.48 -20.27 8.64
C VAL A 361 -17.74 -18.76 8.52
N LYS A 362 -18.27 -18.27 7.38
CA LYS A 362 -18.77 -16.89 7.23
C LYS A 362 -19.81 -16.54 8.29
N THR A 363 -20.76 -17.44 8.56
CA THR A 363 -21.83 -17.22 9.53
C THR A 363 -21.30 -17.17 10.97
N LEU A 364 -20.42 -18.11 11.34
CA LEU A 364 -19.78 -18.21 12.66
C LEU A 364 -18.79 -17.07 12.96
N LEU A 365 -18.13 -16.54 11.94
CA LEU A 365 -17.29 -15.34 12.06
C LEU A 365 -18.16 -14.07 12.19
N SER A 366 -19.28 -14.01 11.46
CA SER A 366 -20.23 -12.89 11.53
C SER A 366 -20.98 -12.81 12.87
N SER A 367 -21.12 -13.91 13.61
CA SER A 367 -21.73 -13.94 14.94
C SER A 367 -20.80 -13.48 16.08
N ASN A 368 -19.61 -12.95 15.77
CA ASN A 368 -18.67 -12.37 16.75
C ASN A 368 -18.19 -13.39 17.82
N THR A 369 -18.24 -14.68 17.47
CA THR A 369 -17.78 -15.83 18.26
C THR A 369 -16.25 -15.84 18.39
N LYS A 370 -15.70 -16.47 19.44
CA LYS A 370 -14.22 -16.47 19.62
C LYS A 370 -13.57 -17.34 18.56
N LEU A 371 -12.34 -17.00 18.19
CA LEU A 371 -11.59 -17.74 17.17
C LEU A 371 -11.48 -19.24 17.46
N ASN A 372 -11.28 -19.62 18.74
CA ASN A 372 -11.23 -21.02 19.15
C ASN A 372 -12.57 -21.74 18.95
N ASP A 373 -13.70 -21.05 19.13
CA ASP A 373 -15.04 -21.61 18.90
C ASP A 373 -15.26 -21.82 17.39
N VAL A 374 -14.76 -20.89 16.55
CA VAL A 374 -14.78 -21.03 15.08
C VAL A 374 -13.87 -22.19 14.63
N LEU A 375 -12.69 -22.34 15.22
CA LEU A 375 -11.77 -23.43 14.91
C LEU A 375 -12.36 -24.80 15.31
N GLU A 376 -12.98 -24.89 16.50
CA GLU A 376 -13.61 -26.13 16.96
C GLU A 376 -14.86 -26.46 16.14
N ALA A 377 -15.62 -25.45 15.72
CA ALA A 377 -16.68 -25.62 14.73
C ALA A 377 -16.10 -26.10 13.38
N VAL A 378 -15.02 -25.52 12.85
CA VAL A 378 -14.38 -26.00 11.61
C VAL A 378 -13.94 -27.47 11.72
N LYS A 379 -13.28 -27.87 12.82
CA LYS A 379 -12.93 -29.28 13.07
C LYS A 379 -14.17 -30.17 13.08
N THR A 380 -15.23 -29.74 13.76
CA THR A 380 -16.51 -30.47 13.82
C THR A 380 -17.13 -30.62 12.43
N LEU A 381 -17.25 -29.52 11.68
CA LEU A 381 -17.81 -29.49 10.32
C LEU A 381 -16.99 -30.32 9.32
N LEU A 382 -15.68 -30.42 9.51
CA LEU A 382 -14.80 -31.27 8.71
C LEU A 382 -14.92 -32.77 9.09
N SER A 383 -15.22 -33.08 10.36
CA SER A 383 -15.38 -34.46 10.86
C SER A 383 -16.76 -35.09 10.60
N LEU A 384 -17.76 -34.28 10.23
CA LEU A 384 -19.12 -34.74 9.91
C LEU A 384 -19.17 -35.32 8.48
N GLU A 385 -19.23 -36.65 8.36
CA GLU A 385 -19.45 -37.31 7.06
C GLU A 385 -20.87 -37.09 6.48
N THR A 386 -21.79 -36.48 7.24
CA THR A 386 -23.25 -36.49 7.01
C THR A 386 -23.79 -35.38 6.08
N ASN A 387 -25.11 -35.35 5.91
CA ASN A 387 -25.83 -34.57 4.90
C ASN A 387 -25.81 -33.05 5.23
N VAL A 388 -25.87 -32.20 4.19
CA VAL A 388 -26.04 -30.74 4.26
C VAL A 388 -27.18 -30.29 5.19
N ILE A 389 -28.22 -31.12 5.37
CA ILE A 389 -29.32 -30.85 6.31
C ILE A 389 -28.85 -30.91 7.77
N ASP A 390 -28.10 -31.95 8.16
CA ASP A 390 -27.59 -32.11 9.53
C ASP A 390 -26.56 -31.00 9.87
N PHE A 391 -25.77 -30.63 8.86
CA PHE A 391 -24.84 -29.50 8.89
C PHE A 391 -25.54 -28.16 9.19
N ILE A 392 -26.70 -27.90 8.55
CA ILE A 392 -27.49 -26.68 8.81
C ILE A 392 -28.07 -26.69 10.23
N GLU A 393 -28.51 -27.84 10.74
CA GLU A 393 -29.10 -27.95 12.09
C GLU A 393 -28.05 -27.80 13.20
N ALA A 394 -26.86 -28.37 13.02
CA ALA A 394 -25.72 -28.16 13.93
C ALA A 394 -25.30 -26.68 14.01
N VAL A 395 -25.22 -26.00 12.86
CA VAL A 395 -24.88 -24.56 12.80
C VAL A 395 -25.96 -23.69 13.46
N LYS A 396 -27.25 -23.96 13.23
CA LYS A 396 -28.34 -23.26 13.94
C LYS A 396 -28.24 -23.43 15.45
N THR A 397 -27.92 -24.63 15.92
CA THR A 397 -27.82 -24.95 17.34
C THR A 397 -26.67 -24.17 17.99
N LEU A 398 -25.48 -24.20 17.38
CA LEU A 398 -24.30 -23.41 17.80
C LEU A 398 -24.57 -21.90 17.86
N LEU A 399 -25.31 -21.35 16.89
CA LEU A 399 -25.66 -19.92 16.84
C LEU A 399 -26.71 -19.49 17.89
N SER A 400 -27.35 -20.44 18.59
CA SER A 400 -28.48 -20.17 19.49
C SER A 400 -28.14 -20.16 20.99
N SER A 401 -26.89 -20.45 21.37
CA SER A 401 -26.47 -20.56 22.77
C SER A 401 -25.22 -19.74 23.10
N GLU A 402 -25.32 -18.75 23.99
CA GLU A 402 -24.16 -18.02 24.58
C GLU A 402 -23.35 -18.86 25.61
N THR A 403 -23.52 -20.18 25.62
CA THR A 403 -22.91 -21.12 26.58
C THR A 403 -21.82 -21.99 25.92
N LYS A 404 -20.92 -22.52 26.76
CA LYS A 404 -19.67 -23.15 26.33
C LYS A 404 -19.95 -24.34 25.40
N VAL A 405 -19.12 -24.48 24.36
CA VAL A 405 -19.17 -25.56 23.35
C VAL A 405 -19.29 -26.97 23.99
N ASN A 406 -18.68 -27.20 25.16
CA ASN A 406 -18.77 -28.46 25.90
C ASN A 406 -20.20 -28.82 26.34
N ASP A 407 -21.04 -27.84 26.70
CA ASP A 407 -22.39 -28.09 27.21
C ASP A 407 -23.33 -28.56 26.09
N VAL A 408 -23.07 -28.12 24.84
CA VAL A 408 -23.77 -28.59 23.63
C VAL A 408 -23.33 -30.01 23.25
N LEU A 409 -22.03 -30.33 23.41
CA LEU A 409 -21.50 -31.69 23.22
C LEU A 409 -22.09 -32.69 24.21
N GLU A 410 -22.21 -32.35 25.50
CA GLU A 410 -22.87 -33.22 26.49
C GLU A 410 -24.38 -33.36 26.24
N ALA A 411 -25.06 -32.30 25.79
CA ALA A 411 -26.47 -32.36 25.43
C ALA A 411 -26.76 -33.21 24.17
N HIS A 412 -25.94 -33.11 23.12
CA HIS A 412 -26.10 -33.93 21.91
C HIS A 412 -25.69 -35.40 22.09
N LEU A 413 -24.83 -35.72 23.06
CA LEU A 413 -24.47 -37.10 23.40
C LEU A 413 -25.48 -37.81 24.33
N SER A 414 -26.54 -37.12 24.79
CA SER A 414 -27.48 -37.65 25.80
C SER A 414 -28.94 -37.81 25.34
N SER A 415 -29.29 -37.49 24.09
CA SER A 415 -30.60 -37.79 23.46
C SER A 415 -30.49 -37.87 21.92
N ASP A 416 -30.98 -38.89 21.21
CA ASP A 416 -31.67 -40.10 21.68
C ASP A 416 -31.58 -41.28 20.66
N ILE A 417 -31.81 -42.51 21.15
CA ILE A 417 -32.17 -43.75 20.41
C ILE A 417 -31.47 -43.98 19.05
N ASN A 418 -30.36 -44.73 18.97
CA ASN A 418 -30.47 -46.18 18.68
C ASN A 418 -29.30 -47.05 19.21
N VAL A 419 -28.32 -46.47 19.90
CA VAL A 419 -27.07 -47.19 20.28
C VAL A 419 -27.29 -48.20 21.43
N LYS A 420 -28.45 -48.24 22.09
CA LYS A 420 -28.79 -49.33 23.03
C LYS A 420 -29.32 -50.61 22.35
N GLU A 421 -29.88 -50.51 21.15
CA GLU A 421 -30.15 -51.64 20.24
C GLU A 421 -28.91 -52.00 19.41
N VAL A 422 -27.98 -51.07 19.19
CA VAL A 422 -26.71 -51.34 18.47
C VAL A 422 -25.53 -51.70 19.42
N LEU A 423 -25.64 -51.49 20.73
CA LEU A 423 -24.94 -52.31 21.76
C LEU A 423 -25.79 -53.50 22.19
N LYS A 424 -27.05 -53.52 21.76
CA LYS A 424 -27.94 -54.67 21.62
C LYS A 424 -27.37 -55.84 20.78
N ALA A 425 -26.15 -55.78 20.23
CA ALA A 425 -25.79 -56.50 19.00
C ALA A 425 -24.47 -57.31 18.96
N VAL A 426 -23.79 -57.71 20.06
CA VAL A 426 -22.43 -58.36 19.98
C VAL A 426 -22.17 -59.50 21.00
N LYS A 427 -21.64 -60.69 20.57
CA LYS A 427 -21.18 -61.94 21.29
C LYS A 427 -21.85 -63.37 21.21
N ILE A 428 -23.03 -63.64 20.64
CA ILE A 428 -23.76 -64.96 20.69
C ILE A 428 -24.23 -65.53 19.34
N LEU A 429 -24.28 -64.79 18.23
CA LEU A 429 -24.12 -65.44 16.90
C LEU A 429 -22.63 -65.63 16.50
N LEU A 430 -21.72 -65.30 17.43
CA LEU A 430 -20.43 -65.99 17.60
C LEU A 430 -20.66 -67.33 18.32
N LEU A 431 -21.56 -67.38 19.31
CA LEU A 431 -21.97 -68.65 19.91
C LEU A 431 -22.73 -69.48 18.87
N SER A 432 -21.93 -70.34 18.24
CA SER A 432 -22.32 -71.48 17.41
C SER A 432 -23.09 -71.17 16.13
N GLU A 433 -22.33 -71.05 15.04
CA GLU A 433 -22.34 -72.01 13.92
C GLU A 433 -23.68 -72.54 13.35
N THR A 434 -23.72 -72.51 12.01
CA THR A 434 -24.61 -73.25 11.08
C THR A 434 -26.08 -72.84 10.89
N LYS A 435 -26.38 -72.61 9.59
CA LYS A 435 -27.66 -72.76 8.88
C LYS A 435 -28.88 -72.01 9.44
N VAL A 436 -28.96 -70.75 9.03
CA VAL A 436 -30.19 -69.96 9.00
C VAL A 436 -30.72 -69.93 7.56
N ASN A 437 -31.18 -71.08 7.06
CA ASN A 437 -32.13 -71.10 5.94
C ASN A 437 -33.57 -70.80 6.42
N ASP A 438 -33.80 -70.84 7.74
CA ASP A 438 -35.15 -70.93 8.33
C ASP A 438 -35.58 -69.68 9.13
N VAL A 439 -34.76 -68.63 9.25
CA VAL A 439 -35.19 -67.30 9.77
C VAL A 439 -35.73 -66.40 8.64
N LEU A 440 -35.85 -66.96 7.42
CA LEU A 440 -36.62 -66.37 6.33
C LEU A 440 -38.15 -66.55 6.49
N GLU A 441 -38.59 -67.37 7.45
CA GLU A 441 -39.99 -67.46 7.87
C GLU A 441 -40.19 -66.85 9.27
N ALA A 442 -41.13 -65.90 9.40
CA ALA A 442 -41.59 -65.28 10.65
C ALA A 442 -40.45 -64.75 11.57
N HIS A 443 -40.02 -63.48 11.45
CA HIS A 443 -40.78 -62.30 11.88
C HIS A 443 -41.60 -62.50 13.18
N LEU A 444 -41.54 -61.51 14.09
CA LEU A 444 -42.21 -61.43 15.41
C LEU A 444 -41.46 -62.20 16.53
N SER A 445 -41.21 -61.65 17.72
CA SER A 445 -41.59 -60.35 18.30
C SER A 445 -40.67 -59.99 19.48
N SER A 446 -40.83 -58.76 19.98
CA SER A 446 -40.14 -58.15 21.14
C SER A 446 -38.70 -57.66 20.94
N ASP A 447 -38.55 -56.34 21.10
CA ASP A 447 -37.57 -55.65 21.94
C ASP A 447 -36.25 -56.36 22.18
N ILE A 448 -35.16 -55.74 21.72
CA ILE A 448 -33.78 -55.85 22.20
C ILE A 448 -33.27 -57.26 22.48
N LYS A 449 -32.06 -57.57 22.07
CA LYS A 449 -30.99 -58.02 22.98
C LYS A 449 -29.89 -58.57 22.11
N LEU A 450 -28.72 -58.55 22.74
CA LEU A 450 -27.48 -59.18 22.32
C LEU A 450 -27.85 -60.52 21.60
N ASN A 451 -27.29 -60.90 20.46
CA ASN A 451 -25.89 -60.66 20.08
C ASN A 451 -25.47 -61.09 18.62
N ASP A 452 -24.49 -60.38 18.02
CA ASP A 452 -23.44 -60.82 17.06
C ASP A 452 -23.74 -61.00 15.55
N VAL A 453 -23.39 -62.16 14.97
CA VAL A 453 -23.00 -62.48 13.58
C VAL A 453 -21.65 -61.90 13.13
N VAL A 454 -21.23 -60.80 13.77
CA VAL A 454 -19.98 -60.06 13.60
C VAL A 454 -18.73 -60.94 13.51
N MET A 455 -18.67 -62.10 14.17
CA MET A 455 -17.46 -62.93 14.24
C MET A 455 -17.44 -64.22 13.40
N LYS A 456 -18.35 -64.45 12.42
CA LYS A 456 -18.28 -65.68 11.58
C LYS A 456 -18.53 -65.60 10.08
N THR A 457 -18.53 -64.43 9.44
CA THR A 457 -18.54 -64.32 7.96
C THR A 457 -17.43 -63.43 7.41
N ILE A 458 -16.29 -63.39 8.11
CA ILE A 458 -15.03 -62.77 7.66
C ILE A 458 -14.24 -63.66 6.67
N LEU A 459 -14.66 -64.91 6.40
CA LEU A 459 -13.93 -65.85 5.55
C LEU A 459 -14.81 -66.59 4.53
N SER A 460 -14.97 -66.01 3.34
CA SER A 460 -14.76 -66.72 2.07
C SER A 460 -14.75 -65.74 0.89
N GLU A 461 -13.59 -65.59 0.28
CA GLU A 461 -13.42 -64.87 -0.98
C GLU A 461 -14.08 -65.64 -2.14
N THR A 462 -14.81 -64.94 -3.00
CA THR A 462 -14.60 -64.89 -4.47
C THR A 462 -15.73 -64.08 -5.14
N LYS A 463 -15.43 -63.44 -6.27
CA LYS A 463 -16.35 -62.66 -7.14
C LYS A 463 -16.72 -61.20 -6.79
N LEU A 464 -16.04 -60.52 -5.86
CA LEU A 464 -16.05 -59.04 -5.88
C LEU A 464 -15.03 -58.47 -6.88
N ASN A 465 -13.88 -59.13 -7.05
CA ASN A 465 -12.84 -58.70 -7.99
C ASN A 465 -13.31 -58.70 -9.45
N ASP A 466 -14.19 -59.62 -9.87
CA ASP A 466 -14.63 -59.68 -11.27
C ASP A 466 -15.50 -58.45 -11.63
N VAL A 467 -16.40 -58.05 -10.74
CA VAL A 467 -17.27 -56.85 -10.92
C VAL A 467 -16.46 -55.55 -10.83
N VAL A 468 -15.49 -55.49 -9.91
CA VAL A 468 -14.59 -54.34 -9.78
C VAL A 468 -13.66 -54.21 -11.00
N MET A 469 -13.18 -55.33 -11.56
CA MET A 469 -12.32 -55.31 -12.75
C MET A 469 -13.06 -55.00 -14.05
N GLU A 470 -14.34 -55.37 -14.20
CA GLU A 470 -15.17 -54.87 -15.32
C GLU A 470 -15.46 -53.36 -15.16
N THR A 471 -15.75 -52.89 -13.94
CA THR A 471 -16.06 -51.46 -13.70
C THR A 471 -14.84 -50.55 -13.86
N ILE A 472 -13.63 -51.04 -13.58
CA ILE A 472 -12.37 -50.27 -13.74
C ILE A 472 -11.96 -50.11 -15.22
N GLN A 473 -12.47 -50.94 -16.15
CA GLN A 473 -12.03 -50.91 -17.56
C GLN A 473 -12.62 -49.76 -18.39
N SER A 474 -13.77 -49.18 -18.04
CA SER A 474 -14.34 -48.02 -18.76
C SER A 474 -13.57 -46.73 -18.40
N SER A 475 -12.46 -46.54 -19.11
CA SER A 475 -11.40 -45.58 -18.77
C SER A 475 -11.06 -44.60 -19.90
N GLU A 476 -12.05 -44.23 -20.73
CA GLU A 476 -11.89 -43.21 -21.80
C GLU A 476 -11.09 -41.99 -21.32
N THR A 477 -11.53 -41.30 -20.26
CA THR A 477 -10.85 -40.10 -19.73
C THR A 477 -9.46 -40.37 -19.16
N LYS A 478 -9.21 -41.55 -18.58
CA LYS A 478 -7.89 -41.89 -18.01
C LYS A 478 -6.88 -42.23 -19.10
N LYS A 479 -7.33 -42.86 -20.18
CA LYS A 479 -6.52 -43.18 -21.35
C LYS A 479 -6.23 -41.94 -22.18
N GLU A 480 -7.22 -41.08 -22.40
CA GLU A 480 -7.05 -39.77 -23.05
C GLU A 480 -6.08 -38.87 -22.27
N ALA A 481 -6.17 -38.80 -20.95
CA ALA A 481 -5.22 -38.05 -20.12
C ALA A 481 -3.78 -38.57 -20.27
N ILE A 482 -3.56 -39.89 -20.25
CA ILE A 482 -2.24 -40.50 -20.42
C ILE A 482 -1.70 -40.30 -21.85
N GLU A 483 -2.56 -40.39 -22.87
CA GLU A 483 -2.18 -40.18 -24.27
C GLU A 483 -1.92 -38.69 -24.59
N TRP A 484 -2.57 -37.77 -23.88
CA TRP A 484 -2.30 -36.34 -23.93
C TRP A 484 -0.97 -36.00 -23.25
N ILE A 485 -0.74 -36.52 -22.03
CA ILE A 485 0.51 -36.31 -21.27
C ILE A 485 1.72 -36.87 -22.02
N SER A 486 1.62 -38.06 -22.61
CA SER A 486 2.71 -38.67 -23.38
C SER A 486 3.04 -37.92 -24.68
N LYS A 487 2.09 -37.19 -25.28
CA LYS A 487 2.33 -36.31 -26.44
C LYS A 487 3.05 -35.00 -26.09
N GLN A 488 3.01 -34.54 -24.82
CA GLN A 488 3.71 -33.31 -24.39
C GLN A 488 5.18 -33.53 -24.02
N ASN A 489 5.64 -34.78 -23.94
CA ASN A 489 6.96 -35.11 -23.38
C ASN A 489 8.08 -35.09 -24.44
N THR A 490 8.46 -33.90 -24.92
CA THR A 490 9.75 -33.68 -25.59
C THR A 490 10.49 -32.46 -25.04
N SER A 491 11.78 -32.66 -24.71
CA SER A 491 12.77 -31.69 -24.18
C SER A 491 12.64 -31.15 -22.74
N GLN A 492 13.31 -31.86 -21.83
CA GLN A 492 14.25 -31.33 -20.82
C GLN A 492 13.88 -30.09 -19.99
N ASN A 493 13.22 -30.33 -18.86
CA ASN A 493 13.56 -29.66 -17.58
C ASN A 493 13.19 -30.57 -16.40
N ALA A 494 13.93 -31.68 -16.26
CA ALA A 494 13.70 -32.67 -15.21
C ALA A 494 14.26 -32.18 -13.86
N HIS A 495 13.48 -31.37 -13.13
CA HIS A 495 13.49 -31.14 -11.66
C HIS A 495 12.32 -30.18 -11.28
N SER A 496 11.06 -30.62 -11.44
CA SER A 496 9.89 -29.93 -10.81
C SER A 496 8.55 -30.69 -10.92
N ASN A 497 8.28 -31.41 -12.01
CA ASN A 497 6.94 -31.99 -12.22
C ASN A 497 6.68 -33.29 -11.42
N ASP A 498 7.66 -34.19 -11.30
CA ASP A 498 7.46 -35.46 -10.58
C ASP A 498 7.25 -35.24 -9.08
N GLU A 499 7.87 -34.23 -8.48
CA GLU A 499 7.68 -33.86 -7.07
C GLU A 499 6.27 -33.30 -6.83
N ILE A 500 5.77 -32.44 -7.72
CA ILE A 500 4.40 -31.92 -7.67
C ILE A 500 3.38 -33.05 -7.87
N ILE A 501 3.62 -33.97 -8.81
CA ILE A 501 2.77 -35.14 -9.05
C ILE A 501 2.78 -36.09 -7.85
N ASN A 502 3.94 -36.36 -7.24
CA ASN A 502 4.04 -37.19 -6.04
C ASN A 502 3.36 -36.55 -4.83
N ASN A 503 3.45 -35.23 -4.66
CA ASN A 503 2.73 -34.49 -3.61
C ASN A 503 1.21 -34.52 -3.83
N LEU A 504 0.75 -34.38 -5.08
CA LEU A 504 -0.66 -34.55 -5.45
C LEU A 504 -1.15 -35.98 -5.22
N LEU A 505 -0.38 -37.00 -5.57
CA LEU A 505 -0.72 -38.40 -5.33
C LEU A 505 -0.70 -38.74 -3.83
N ALA A 506 0.22 -38.20 -3.05
CA ALA A 506 0.22 -38.35 -1.59
C ALA A 506 -1.04 -37.73 -0.97
N TYR A 507 -1.40 -36.50 -1.38
CA TYR A 507 -2.63 -35.83 -0.94
C TYR A 507 -3.90 -36.60 -1.37
N LEU A 508 -3.93 -37.11 -2.60
CA LEU A 508 -5.04 -37.91 -3.12
C LEU A 508 -5.16 -39.31 -2.46
N ASN A 509 -4.06 -39.87 -1.95
CA ASN A 509 -4.04 -41.14 -1.23
C ASN A 509 -4.21 -41.01 0.30
N MET A 510 -4.20 -39.80 0.85
CA MET A 510 -4.55 -39.57 2.26
C MET A 510 -6.01 -39.96 2.54
N ASN A 511 -6.20 -40.68 3.65
CA ASN A 511 -7.49 -40.85 4.33
C ASN A 511 -8.11 -39.47 4.59
N THR A 512 -9.44 -39.37 4.53
CA THR A 512 -10.19 -38.15 4.87
C THR A 512 -9.70 -37.54 6.20
N ASN A 513 -9.46 -38.37 7.23
CA ASN A 513 -8.94 -37.93 8.53
C ASN A 513 -7.53 -37.34 8.47
N ASP A 514 -6.64 -37.84 7.62
CA ASP A 514 -5.28 -37.31 7.47
C ASP A 514 -5.30 -35.95 6.74
N ARG A 515 -6.23 -35.78 5.78
CA ARG A 515 -6.49 -34.46 5.17
C ARG A 515 -7.08 -33.49 6.18
N ILE A 516 -8.09 -33.89 6.96
CA ILE A 516 -8.71 -33.07 8.00
C ILE A 516 -7.66 -32.65 9.05
N SER A 517 -6.82 -33.59 9.49
CA SER A 517 -5.74 -33.31 10.44
C SER A 517 -4.72 -32.33 9.86
N SER A 518 -4.34 -32.49 8.59
CA SER A 518 -3.43 -31.57 7.89
C SER A 518 -4.02 -30.17 7.69
N VAL A 519 -5.31 -30.05 7.33
CA VAL A 519 -6.05 -28.77 7.25
C VAL A 519 -6.10 -28.12 8.63
N CYS A 520 -6.47 -28.87 9.67
CA CYS A 520 -6.60 -28.36 11.03
C CYS A 520 -5.24 -27.95 11.61
N GLN A 521 -4.17 -28.69 11.33
CA GLN A 521 -2.80 -28.32 11.68
C GLN A 521 -2.34 -27.08 10.91
N ALA A 522 -2.60 -26.97 9.62
CA ALA A 522 -2.20 -25.78 8.83
C ALA A 522 -2.95 -24.52 9.29
N ILE A 523 -4.25 -24.63 9.61
CA ILE A 523 -5.03 -23.55 10.22
C ILE A 523 -4.45 -23.24 11.61
N GLN A 524 -4.23 -24.23 12.48
CA GLN A 524 -3.65 -24.02 13.82
C GLN A 524 -2.28 -23.34 13.73
N GLU A 525 -1.37 -23.80 12.88
CA GLU A 525 -0.06 -23.18 12.68
C GLU A 525 -0.14 -21.74 12.17
N PHE A 526 -1.12 -21.43 11.31
CA PHE A 526 -1.38 -20.08 10.83
C PHE A 526 -1.95 -19.18 11.94
N LEU A 527 -2.87 -19.70 12.77
CA LEU A 527 -3.42 -18.99 13.92
C LEU A 527 -2.35 -18.76 15.00
N ASP A 528 -1.53 -19.77 15.31
CA ASP A 528 -0.42 -19.71 16.26
C ASP A 528 0.68 -18.74 15.81
N LYS A 529 0.97 -18.67 14.50
CA LYS A 529 1.92 -17.70 13.91
C LYS A 529 1.37 -16.28 13.85
N THR A 530 0.06 -16.07 13.95
CA THR A 530 -0.55 -14.75 13.73
C THR A 530 -1.15 -14.12 14.99
N ASN A 531 -1.55 -14.93 15.99
CA ASN A 531 -2.08 -14.46 17.28
C ASN A 531 -3.29 -13.51 17.15
N ILE A 532 -4.14 -13.75 16.13
CA ILE A 532 -5.25 -12.88 15.70
C ILE A 532 -6.56 -13.27 16.41
N GLU A 533 -7.28 -12.30 16.97
CA GLU A 533 -8.72 -12.48 17.24
C GLU A 533 -9.57 -12.13 16.01
N THR A 534 -10.78 -12.69 15.89
CA THR A 534 -11.72 -12.43 14.76
C THR A 534 -11.98 -10.93 14.55
N CYS A 535 -11.86 -10.13 15.62
CA CYS A 535 -12.06 -8.69 15.64
C CYS A 535 -11.08 -8.00 16.62
N GLN A 536 -9.82 -7.82 16.22
CA GLN A 536 -8.75 -7.29 17.09
C GLN A 536 -8.61 -5.77 17.02
N TRP A 537 -8.40 -5.13 18.17
CA TRP A 537 -8.02 -3.71 18.24
C TRP A 537 -6.50 -3.54 18.18
N LEU A 538 -6.01 -2.96 17.09
CA LEU A 538 -4.60 -2.60 16.89
C LEU A 538 -4.28 -1.17 17.34
N THR A 539 -3.08 -1.01 17.86
CA THR A 539 -2.38 0.25 18.13
C THR A 539 -1.69 0.79 16.88
N ILE A 540 -1.22 2.04 16.90
CA ILE A 540 -0.42 2.59 15.80
C ILE A 540 0.89 1.80 15.65
N GLN A 541 1.50 1.35 16.76
CA GLN A 541 2.75 0.57 16.74
C GLN A 541 2.58 -0.75 15.99
N GLU A 542 1.50 -1.50 16.28
CA GLU A 542 1.20 -2.77 15.59
C GLU A 542 0.93 -2.56 14.09
N VAL A 543 0.26 -1.46 13.72
CA VAL A 543 0.00 -1.07 12.31
C VAL A 543 1.26 -0.61 11.57
N LEU A 544 2.37 -0.39 12.28
CA LEU A 544 3.66 -0.04 11.68
C LEU A 544 4.73 -1.13 11.84
N ASN A 545 4.43 -2.26 12.49
CA ASN A 545 5.41 -3.30 12.78
C ASN A 545 5.17 -4.59 11.96
N PHE A 546 6.10 -4.94 11.06
CA PHE A 546 6.03 -6.15 10.24
C PHE A 546 6.38 -7.46 10.99
N GLU A 547 6.63 -7.42 12.30
CA GLU A 547 6.54 -8.63 13.15
C GLU A 547 5.10 -9.18 13.22
N VAL A 548 4.10 -8.31 13.03
CA VAL A 548 2.72 -8.72 12.74
C VAL A 548 2.60 -9.02 11.24
N SER A 549 1.78 -10.01 10.87
CA SER A 549 1.54 -10.38 9.47
C SER A 549 1.28 -9.15 8.57
N GLN A 550 2.06 -9.00 7.50
CA GLN A 550 2.00 -7.88 6.57
C GLN A 550 0.58 -7.58 6.06
N ASP A 551 -0.26 -8.62 5.87
CA ASP A 551 -1.66 -8.45 5.44
C ASP A 551 -2.52 -7.74 6.51
N VAL A 552 -2.30 -8.06 7.79
CA VAL A 552 -3.00 -7.43 8.93
C VAL A 552 -2.53 -6.00 9.11
N VAL A 553 -1.21 -5.79 9.01
CA VAL A 553 -0.55 -4.48 9.07
C VAL A 553 -1.10 -3.54 7.99
N LEU A 554 -1.16 -3.99 6.73
CA LEU A 554 -1.67 -3.18 5.61
C LEU A 554 -3.20 -3.00 5.66
N ARG A 555 -3.95 -3.99 6.16
CA ARG A 555 -5.39 -3.83 6.45
C ARG A 555 -5.64 -2.79 7.55
N GLY A 556 -4.80 -2.77 8.58
CA GLY A 556 -4.78 -1.71 9.59
C GLY A 556 -4.47 -0.35 8.96
N PHE A 557 -3.39 -0.25 8.17
CA PHE A 557 -3.01 0.98 7.50
C PHE A 557 -4.10 1.50 6.54
N THR A 558 -4.88 0.59 5.94
CA THR A 558 -6.06 0.93 5.11
C THR A 558 -7.13 1.72 5.87
N HIS A 559 -7.22 1.57 7.19
CA HIS A 559 -8.13 2.34 8.04
C HIS A 559 -7.44 3.51 8.77
N LEU A 560 -6.11 3.64 8.67
CA LEU A 560 -5.34 4.71 9.30
C LEU A 560 -5.35 5.98 8.44
N THR A 561 -6.31 6.87 8.74
CA THR A 561 -6.63 8.12 8.02
C THR A 561 -6.47 9.35 8.92
N ASP A 562 -6.80 10.56 8.42
CA ASP A 562 -6.79 11.80 9.21
C ASP A 562 -7.77 11.76 10.41
N ASP A 563 -8.74 10.84 10.37
CA ASP A 563 -9.66 10.53 11.47
C ASP A 563 -8.92 10.17 12.77
N VAL A 564 -7.64 9.77 12.71
CA VAL A 564 -6.78 9.59 13.88
C VAL A 564 -6.81 10.80 14.82
N LEU A 565 -6.84 12.03 14.30
CA LEU A 565 -6.94 13.24 15.13
C LEU A 565 -8.27 13.31 15.89
N PHE A 566 -9.38 12.91 15.25
CA PHE A 566 -10.69 12.85 15.89
C PHE A 566 -10.76 11.73 16.93
N SER A 567 -10.20 10.56 16.62
CA SER A 567 -10.12 9.42 17.53
C SER A 567 -9.32 9.74 18.79
N ILE A 568 -8.14 10.35 18.67
CA ILE A 568 -7.33 10.78 19.84
C ILE A 568 -8.11 11.81 20.67
N ARG A 569 -8.74 12.78 19.99
CA ARG A 569 -9.49 13.85 20.65
C ARG A 569 -10.64 13.32 21.52
N ASN A 570 -11.42 12.39 20.98
CA ASN A 570 -12.59 11.84 21.66
C ASN A 570 -12.25 10.71 22.65
N PHE A 571 -10.99 10.28 22.71
CA PHE A 571 -10.55 9.24 23.62
C PHE A 571 -10.61 9.69 25.08
N LYS A 572 -11.25 8.87 25.92
CA LYS A 572 -11.43 9.12 27.36
C LYS A 572 -10.66 8.07 28.15
N PRO A 573 -9.36 8.27 28.44
CA PRO A 573 -8.61 7.35 29.30
C PRO A 573 -9.23 7.26 30.69
N ASP A 574 -9.16 6.09 31.34
CA ASP A 574 -9.53 5.97 32.74
C ASP A 574 -8.56 6.80 33.58
N VAL A 575 -9.12 7.84 34.20
CA VAL A 575 -8.40 8.85 34.99
C VAL A 575 -7.71 8.24 36.22
N LYS A 576 -8.11 7.03 36.65
CA LYS A 576 -7.49 6.33 37.79
C LYS A 576 -6.22 5.58 37.42
N THR A 577 -6.03 5.20 36.16
CA THR A 577 -4.95 4.28 35.74
C THR A 577 -3.96 4.91 34.75
N ASP A 578 -4.38 5.85 33.89
CA ASP A 578 -3.48 6.47 32.91
C ASP A 578 -3.51 8.01 32.92
N VAL A 579 -2.87 8.57 33.95
CA VAL A 579 -2.65 10.02 34.10
C VAL A 579 -1.82 10.60 32.95
N GLU A 580 -0.94 9.79 32.36
CA GLU A 580 0.02 10.24 31.35
C GLU A 580 -0.64 10.33 29.96
N LEU A 581 -1.44 9.33 29.59
CA LEU A 581 -2.29 9.36 28.39
C LEU A 581 -3.32 10.49 28.46
N LYS A 582 -3.83 10.83 29.66
CA LYS A 582 -4.68 12.02 29.86
C LYS A 582 -3.96 13.33 29.53
N LYS A 583 -2.71 13.52 29.95
CA LYS A 583 -1.91 14.71 29.57
C LYS A 583 -1.67 14.76 28.05
N ARG A 584 -1.43 13.60 27.43
CA ARG A 584 -1.16 13.47 25.99
C ARG A 584 -2.39 13.83 25.15
N VAL A 585 -3.58 13.35 25.52
CA VAL A 585 -4.86 13.77 24.89
C VAL A 585 -5.13 15.27 25.07
N GLN A 586 -4.77 15.87 26.21
CA GLN A 586 -4.92 17.31 26.43
C GLN A 586 -4.08 18.18 25.47
N LEU A 587 -3.01 17.66 24.88
CA LEU A 587 -2.29 18.37 23.81
C LEU A 587 -3.18 18.52 22.56
N ILE A 588 -3.97 17.52 22.17
CA ILE A 588 -4.89 17.67 21.03
C ILE A 588 -5.97 18.73 21.30
N GLU A 589 -6.47 18.89 22.53
CA GLU A 589 -7.37 20.01 22.84
C GLU A 589 -6.68 21.40 22.80
N ARG A 590 -5.37 21.48 23.05
CA ARG A 590 -4.59 22.71 22.80
C ARG A 590 -4.58 23.08 21.32
N LEU A 591 -4.49 22.10 20.41
CA LEU A 591 -4.52 22.31 18.95
C LEU A 591 -5.85 22.96 18.52
N TYR A 592 -6.98 22.36 18.92
CA TYR A 592 -8.33 22.87 18.59
C TYR A 592 -8.67 24.21 19.29
N SER A 593 -8.06 24.52 20.43
CA SER A 593 -8.19 25.82 21.10
C SER A 593 -7.10 26.84 20.71
N ARG A 594 -6.34 26.56 19.63
CA ARG A 594 -5.26 27.39 19.06
C ARG A 594 -4.10 27.73 20.03
N ASP A 595 -3.94 26.96 21.11
CA ASP A 595 -2.77 26.98 22.00
C ASP A 595 -1.60 26.13 21.48
N ILE A 596 -1.32 26.31 20.19
CA ILE A 596 -0.29 25.59 19.45
C ILE A 596 1.12 26.06 19.81
N TYR A 597 2.12 25.22 19.55
CA TYR A 597 3.54 25.57 19.70
C TYR A 597 3.87 26.87 18.96
N LYS A 598 4.61 27.76 19.62
CA LYS A 598 4.83 29.13 19.13
C LYS A 598 6.16 29.22 18.42
N PHE A 599 6.11 29.62 17.15
CA PHE A 599 7.27 30.04 16.37
C PHE A 599 7.89 31.29 17.01
N LEU A 600 9.22 31.29 17.22
CA LEU A 600 9.93 32.40 17.87
C LEU A 600 10.88 33.15 16.92
N GLY A 601 11.42 32.46 15.92
CA GLY A 601 12.34 33.03 14.94
C GLY A 601 12.76 32.04 13.84
N GLU A 602 13.20 32.60 12.71
CA GLU A 602 13.75 31.91 11.55
C GLU A 602 15.14 32.47 11.24
N SER A 603 16.03 31.64 10.72
CA SER A 603 17.35 32.02 10.22
C SER A 603 17.61 31.44 8.83
N LEU A 604 18.40 32.17 8.07
CA LEU A 604 18.86 31.87 6.70
C LEU A 604 20.40 31.77 6.68
N PRO A 605 20.99 30.70 7.23
CA PRO A 605 22.41 30.45 7.09
C PRO A 605 22.78 30.20 5.62
N MET A 606 23.95 30.68 5.19
CA MET A 606 24.46 30.35 3.86
C MET A 606 24.95 28.89 3.85
N TYR A 607 24.53 28.12 2.85
CA TYR A 607 24.88 26.71 2.73
C TYR A 607 26.36 26.53 2.33
N GLY A 608 27.05 25.57 2.95
CA GLY A 608 28.39 25.10 2.52
C GLY A 608 29.49 25.11 3.58
N THR A 609 29.34 25.89 4.65
CA THR A 609 30.23 25.91 5.85
C THR A 609 29.51 26.52 7.06
N ASP A 610 28.82 27.66 6.84
CA ASP A 610 28.39 28.59 7.89
C ASP A 610 27.27 28.11 8.86
N LEU A 611 26.68 26.91 8.68
CA LEU A 611 25.82 26.30 9.69
C LEU A 611 26.50 25.11 10.38
N ASP A 612 26.94 24.11 9.63
CA ASP A 612 27.51 22.88 10.18
C ASP A 612 28.76 23.20 11.02
N ASP A 613 29.63 24.10 10.53
CA ASP A 613 30.80 24.59 11.29
C ASP A 613 30.39 25.39 12.55
N LYS A 614 29.25 26.10 12.53
CA LYS A 614 28.74 26.81 13.73
C LYS A 614 28.16 25.84 14.74
N ILE A 615 27.41 24.83 14.29
CA ILE A 615 26.88 23.78 15.15
C ILE A 615 28.05 23.08 15.81
N GLU A 616 29.05 22.61 15.05
CA GLU A 616 30.23 21.94 15.62
C GLU A 616 31.09 22.87 16.48
N SER A 617 31.23 24.17 16.14
CA SER A 617 31.94 25.14 16.98
C SER A 617 31.27 25.33 18.34
N GLU A 618 29.94 25.47 18.39
CA GLU A 618 29.20 25.57 19.66
C GLU A 618 29.10 24.21 20.38
N TRP A 619 29.00 23.11 19.64
CA TRP A 619 28.94 21.73 20.16
C TRP A 619 30.26 21.32 20.82
N SER A 620 31.41 21.73 20.26
CA SER A 620 32.73 21.46 20.83
C SER A 620 32.91 22.02 22.26
N LYS A 621 32.16 23.09 22.59
CA LYS A 621 32.13 23.76 23.91
C LYS A 621 31.22 23.04 24.92
N MET A 622 30.50 21.99 24.50
CA MET A 622 29.60 21.24 25.37
C MET A 622 30.37 20.29 26.31
N PRO A 623 29.80 19.98 27.50
CA PRO A 623 30.29 18.94 28.40
C PRO A 623 30.46 17.57 27.70
N GLU A 624 31.48 16.80 28.11
CA GLU A 624 31.83 15.52 27.45
C GLU A 624 30.70 14.48 27.54
N ASP A 625 30.00 14.43 28.67
CA ASP A 625 28.80 13.60 28.89
C ASP A 625 27.71 13.87 27.84
N ILE A 626 27.55 15.13 27.42
CA ILE A 626 26.58 15.52 26.38
C ILE A 626 27.12 15.23 24.97
N LYS A 627 28.41 15.45 24.71
CA LYS A 627 29.01 15.21 23.38
C LYS A 627 29.04 13.74 22.96
N THR A 628 28.98 12.81 23.90
CA THR A 628 28.86 11.36 23.58
C THR A 628 27.49 10.95 23.03
N LEU A 629 26.48 11.83 23.10
CA LEU A 629 25.15 11.55 22.58
C LEU A 629 25.12 11.61 21.04
N ALA A 630 24.60 10.57 20.41
CA ALA A 630 24.39 10.50 18.96
C ALA A 630 23.15 11.33 18.55
N LEU A 631 23.31 12.65 18.50
CA LEU A 631 22.25 13.60 18.18
C LEU A 631 22.28 14.09 16.73
N THR A 632 21.09 14.35 16.18
CA THR A 632 20.91 15.09 14.92
C THR A 632 21.25 16.58 15.08
N ASP A 633 21.44 17.30 13.97
CA ASP A 633 21.77 18.72 13.99
C ASP A 633 20.68 19.58 14.67
N GLU A 634 19.41 19.21 14.49
CA GLU A 634 18.27 19.83 15.19
C GLU A 634 18.37 19.68 16.71
N GLU A 635 18.74 18.47 17.19
CA GLU A 635 18.90 18.16 18.61
C GLU A 635 20.16 18.78 19.22
N LYS A 636 21.28 18.82 18.47
CA LYS A 636 22.49 19.56 18.87
C LYS A 636 22.15 21.03 19.09
N MET A 637 21.47 21.66 18.12
CA MET A 637 21.02 23.05 18.24
C MET A 637 20.04 23.25 19.41
N GLN A 638 19.10 22.32 19.63
CA GLN A 638 18.15 22.37 20.76
C GLN A 638 18.90 22.37 22.10
N GLN A 639 19.89 21.50 22.23
CA GLN A 639 20.74 21.34 23.41
C GLN A 639 21.67 22.55 23.62
N ILE A 640 22.18 23.17 22.55
CA ILE A 640 22.95 24.43 22.58
C ILE A 640 22.07 25.58 23.11
N ILE A 641 20.86 25.77 22.56
CA ILE A 641 19.93 26.83 23.01
C ILE A 641 19.53 26.59 24.48
N TYR A 642 19.20 25.35 24.86
CA TYR A 642 18.89 25.00 26.24
C TYR A 642 20.02 25.35 27.21
N ASN A 643 21.28 25.04 26.85
CA ASN A 643 22.44 25.35 27.68
C ASN A 643 22.71 26.86 27.75
N LYS A 644 22.49 27.62 26.67
CA LYS A 644 22.51 29.10 26.69
C LYS A 644 21.40 29.69 27.58
N CYS A 645 20.24 29.05 27.66
CA CYS A 645 19.13 29.46 28.55
C CYS A 645 19.40 29.15 30.03
N ASN A 646 20.17 28.10 30.34
CA ASN A 646 20.38 27.61 31.70
C ASN A 646 21.90 27.48 32.05
N PRO A 647 22.70 28.56 31.96
CA PRO A 647 24.17 28.48 32.06
C PRO A 647 24.68 27.91 33.39
N ASN A 648 23.93 28.09 34.48
CA ASN A 648 24.32 27.65 35.82
C ASN A 648 23.83 26.22 36.17
N LYS A 649 23.13 25.52 35.27
CA LYS A 649 22.54 24.16 35.42
C LYS A 649 21.60 23.91 36.62
N ALA A 650 21.44 24.85 37.55
CA ALA A 650 20.54 24.73 38.69
C ALA A 650 19.07 24.77 38.24
N VAL A 651 18.39 23.62 38.32
CA VAL A 651 16.94 23.54 38.06
C VAL A 651 16.19 24.23 39.19
N THR A 652 15.49 25.32 38.87
CA THR A 652 14.73 26.14 39.81
C THR A 652 13.28 26.29 39.34
N PRO A 653 12.34 26.71 40.21
CA PRO A 653 10.97 27.06 39.81
C PRO A 653 10.95 28.29 38.88
N GLY A 654 11.25 28.07 37.60
CA GLY A 654 11.51 29.11 36.60
C GLY A 654 12.40 28.67 35.43
N SER A 655 13.17 27.58 35.58
CA SER A 655 14.02 27.02 34.52
C SER A 655 13.26 26.69 33.23
N ILE A 656 13.96 26.77 32.11
CA ILE A 656 13.52 26.30 30.79
C ILE A 656 13.99 24.86 30.64
N PHE A 657 13.12 23.93 30.27
CA PHE A 657 13.45 22.53 30.03
C PHE A 657 13.86 22.29 28.56
N LEU A 658 14.55 21.19 28.27
CA LEU A 658 14.94 20.86 26.88
C LEU A 658 13.71 20.68 25.98
N GLU A 659 12.63 20.10 26.53
CA GLU A 659 11.32 19.93 25.90
C GLU A 659 10.54 21.24 25.68
N ASP A 660 10.93 22.35 26.33
CA ASP A 660 10.34 23.69 26.09
C ASP A 660 10.76 24.26 24.72
N ILE A 661 11.77 23.68 24.08
CA ILE A 661 12.41 24.14 22.84
C ILE A 661 12.23 23.07 21.77
N LYS A 662 11.83 23.46 20.55
CA LYS A 662 11.81 22.58 19.37
C LYS A 662 12.46 23.30 18.20
N LEU A 663 13.14 22.57 17.33
CA LEU A 663 13.77 23.10 16.12
C LEU A 663 13.27 22.36 14.87
N ILE A 664 13.32 23.06 13.74
CA ILE A 664 13.17 22.48 12.40
C ILE A 664 14.26 23.08 11.50
N ILE A 665 14.97 22.23 10.78
CA ILE A 665 15.89 22.58 9.70
C ILE A 665 15.25 22.13 8.38
N THR A 666 14.62 23.06 7.66
CA THR A 666 13.99 22.78 6.37
C THR A 666 14.97 23.07 5.22
N LYS A 667 15.30 22.03 4.45
CA LYS A 667 15.99 22.15 3.15
C LYS A 667 14.95 22.45 2.07
N LEU A 668 14.96 23.65 1.49
CA LEU A 668 14.20 24.03 0.31
C LEU A 668 15.11 23.95 -0.92
N ASP A 669 14.61 23.40 -2.02
CA ASP A 669 15.36 23.23 -3.26
C ASP A 669 14.44 23.36 -4.49
N PHE A 670 15.02 23.32 -5.69
CA PHE A 670 14.27 23.20 -6.96
C PHE A 670 13.92 21.73 -7.31
N GLY A 671 13.88 20.82 -6.33
CA GLY A 671 13.55 19.40 -6.50
C GLY A 671 14.76 18.48 -6.73
N MET A 672 15.96 19.05 -6.81
CA MET A 672 17.20 18.34 -7.14
C MET A 672 18.35 18.62 -6.19
N LYS A 673 18.05 18.87 -4.90
CA LYS A 673 19.03 19.17 -3.85
C LYS A 673 19.89 20.38 -4.23
N ASP A 674 21.18 20.15 -4.48
CA ASP A 674 22.18 21.17 -4.80
C ASP A 674 22.35 21.41 -6.32
N GLU A 675 21.70 20.60 -7.15
CA GLU A 675 21.80 20.67 -8.62
C GLU A 675 20.70 21.53 -9.25
N ASN A 676 21.04 22.26 -10.32
CA ASN A 676 20.04 22.87 -11.20
C ASN A 676 19.34 21.77 -12.01
N PRO A 677 18.02 21.55 -11.86
CA PRO A 677 17.31 20.47 -12.56
C PRO A 677 17.41 20.56 -14.08
N ILE A 678 17.59 21.76 -14.63
CA ILE A 678 17.64 21.98 -16.08
C ILE A 678 18.92 21.39 -16.71
N HIS A 679 20.00 21.19 -15.95
CA HIS A 679 21.20 20.52 -16.45
C HIS A 679 20.98 19.02 -16.72
N ARG A 680 19.91 18.44 -16.16
CA ARG A 680 19.49 17.05 -16.39
C ARG A 680 18.34 16.90 -17.40
N LEU A 681 17.86 18.01 -17.97
CA LEU A 681 16.95 17.96 -19.11
C LEU A 681 17.74 17.71 -20.41
N ARG A 682 16.99 17.27 -21.42
CA ARG A 682 17.41 17.33 -22.83
C ARG A 682 16.36 18.12 -23.60
N VAL A 683 16.81 18.87 -24.60
CA VAL A 683 15.91 19.70 -25.43
C VAL A 683 16.16 19.50 -26.90
N TYR A 684 15.17 19.71 -27.75
CA TYR A 684 15.32 19.68 -29.21
C TYR A 684 15.05 21.06 -29.83
N GLN A 685 15.49 21.25 -31.07
CA GLN A 685 15.38 22.50 -31.83
C GLN A 685 14.28 22.45 -32.91
N LYS A 686 13.74 23.59 -33.38
CA LYS A 686 12.75 23.58 -34.48
C LYS A 686 13.39 23.16 -35.81
N GLY A 687 14.67 23.48 -36.00
CA GLY A 687 15.43 23.09 -37.19
C GLY A 687 15.77 21.59 -37.23
N ASN A 688 15.89 20.94 -36.06
CA ASN A 688 16.07 19.49 -35.96
C ASN A 688 15.20 18.91 -34.83
N LEU A 689 14.11 18.25 -35.23
CA LEU A 689 13.09 17.69 -34.33
C LEU A 689 13.46 16.30 -33.78
N HIS A 690 14.56 15.72 -34.26
CA HIS A 690 15.00 14.35 -33.97
C HIS A 690 16.35 14.28 -33.24
N GLU A 691 16.89 15.43 -32.84
CA GLU A 691 18.17 15.58 -32.16
C GLU A 691 17.93 16.29 -30.83
N GLY A 692 18.23 15.58 -29.74
CA GLY A 692 18.26 16.16 -28.40
C GLY A 692 19.65 16.70 -28.10
N ILE A 693 19.70 17.90 -27.55
CA ILE A 693 20.92 18.56 -27.08
C ILE A 693 20.86 18.70 -25.56
N LYS A 694 22.03 18.55 -24.93
CA LYS A 694 22.26 19.00 -23.55
C LYS A 694 22.36 20.53 -23.54
N LEU A 695 21.83 21.16 -22.51
CA LEU A 695 21.93 22.60 -22.31
C LEU A 695 23.11 22.94 -21.41
N GLU A 696 23.91 23.90 -21.86
CA GLU A 696 24.90 24.56 -21.01
C GLU A 696 24.25 25.61 -20.11
N GLN A 697 24.79 25.81 -18.91
CA GLN A 697 24.25 26.76 -17.93
C GLN A 697 24.18 28.20 -18.46
N THR A 698 25.01 28.54 -19.44
CA THR A 698 25.03 29.85 -20.09
C THR A 698 23.87 30.08 -21.07
N GLN A 699 23.20 29.02 -21.52
CA GLN A 699 22.19 29.07 -22.60
C GLN A 699 20.75 29.25 -22.10
N THR A 700 20.51 29.33 -20.79
CA THR A 700 19.17 29.38 -20.20
C THR A 700 18.67 30.81 -19.98
N SER A 701 19.32 31.58 -19.09
CA SER A 701 19.07 33.00 -18.84
C SER A 701 20.18 33.61 -17.99
N LEU A 702 20.63 34.82 -18.34
CA LEU A 702 21.59 35.59 -17.53
C LEU A 702 21.05 35.90 -16.11
N LEU A 703 19.73 36.05 -15.95
CA LEU A 703 19.10 36.31 -14.64
C LEU A 703 19.16 35.11 -13.68
N LEU A 704 19.49 33.93 -14.20
CA LEU A 704 19.47 32.66 -13.47
C LEU A 704 20.90 32.08 -13.30
N GLN A 705 21.90 32.79 -13.84
CA GLN A 705 23.31 32.53 -13.57
C GLN A 705 23.68 33.01 -12.15
N GLY A 706 24.43 32.20 -11.42
CA GLY A 706 24.80 32.51 -10.02
C GLY A 706 23.67 32.38 -9.00
N MET A 707 22.44 32.04 -9.40
CA MET A 707 21.39 31.67 -8.44
C MET A 707 21.78 30.42 -7.65
N ASN A 708 21.51 30.44 -6.35
CA ASN A 708 21.52 29.23 -5.53
C ASN A 708 20.16 28.52 -5.69
N TYR A 709 20.19 27.24 -6.05
CA TYR A 709 19.00 26.41 -6.28
C TYR A 709 18.43 25.80 -4.99
N LYS A 710 19.03 26.18 -3.85
CA LYS A 710 18.73 25.69 -2.50
C LYS A 710 18.77 26.80 -1.47
N GLU A 711 17.92 26.66 -0.45
CA GLU A 711 17.81 27.53 0.71
C GLU A 711 17.66 26.65 1.97
N LEU A 712 18.29 27.06 3.07
CA LEU A 712 18.18 26.37 4.36
C LEU A 712 17.46 27.28 5.36
N LEU A 713 16.34 26.80 5.90
CA LEU A 713 15.56 27.53 6.90
C LEU A 713 15.74 26.84 8.25
N VAL A 714 16.34 27.53 9.21
CA VAL A 714 16.42 27.06 10.61
C VAL A 714 15.36 27.81 11.41
N ARG A 715 14.45 27.08 12.08
CA ARG A 715 13.34 27.67 12.84
C ARG A 715 13.29 27.14 14.25
N VAL A 716 13.10 28.03 15.21
CA VAL A 716 12.90 27.69 16.62
C VAL A 716 11.44 27.89 17.03
N TYR A 717 10.95 26.96 17.83
CA TYR A 717 9.62 26.95 18.42
C TYR A 717 9.71 26.70 19.92
N THR A 718 8.65 27.03 20.64
CA THR A 718 8.47 26.64 22.04
C THR A 718 7.15 25.93 22.27
N THR A 719 7.18 24.94 23.15
CA THR A 719 6.00 24.17 23.58
C THR A 719 5.22 24.85 24.70
N LEU A 720 5.84 25.85 25.37
CA LEU A 720 5.30 26.63 26.48
C LEU A 720 4.00 27.37 26.10
N PRO A 721 2.89 27.15 26.82
CA PRO A 721 1.67 27.95 26.66
C PRO A 721 1.93 29.42 27.01
N ASN A 722 1.32 30.36 26.26
CA ASN A 722 1.48 31.79 26.52
C ASN A 722 0.17 32.59 26.58
N LYS A 723 -0.99 31.91 26.75
CA LYS A 723 -2.31 32.59 26.84
C LYS A 723 -2.39 33.61 27.99
N ASP A 724 -1.70 33.36 29.10
CA ASP A 724 -1.76 34.19 30.31
C ASP A 724 -0.48 35.01 30.57
N GLY A 725 0.44 35.08 29.60
CA GLY A 725 1.74 35.76 29.76
C GLY A 725 2.74 35.14 30.75
N ARG A 726 2.33 34.12 31.53
CA ARG A 726 3.14 33.47 32.59
C ARG A 726 4.50 32.93 32.13
N ASN A 727 4.67 32.62 30.85
CA ASN A 727 5.92 32.12 30.27
C ASN A 727 6.68 33.17 29.43
N ALA A 728 6.25 34.44 29.41
CA ALA A 728 6.81 35.46 28.50
C ALA A 728 8.34 35.62 28.62
N GLU A 729 8.89 35.68 29.84
CA GLU A 729 10.34 35.80 30.03
C GLU A 729 11.10 34.52 29.61
N LYS A 730 10.53 33.33 29.84
CA LYS A 730 11.11 32.07 29.32
C LYS A 730 11.19 32.08 27.80
N ILE A 731 10.09 32.46 27.16
CA ILE A 731 9.95 32.51 25.69
C ILE A 731 10.95 33.52 25.10
N LYS A 732 11.09 34.68 25.75
CA LYS A 732 12.07 35.72 25.40
C LYS A 732 13.52 35.24 25.56
N ALA A 733 13.83 34.47 26.60
CA ALA A 733 15.15 33.88 26.80
C ALA A 733 15.47 32.81 25.74
N ILE A 734 14.53 31.91 25.40
CA ILE A 734 14.69 30.93 24.29
C ILE A 734 14.97 31.66 22.97
N LYS A 735 14.20 32.71 22.68
CA LYS A 735 14.39 33.53 21.48
C LYS A 735 15.76 34.20 21.45
N ALA A 736 16.18 34.85 22.53
CA ALA A 736 17.48 35.51 22.61
C ALA A 736 18.66 34.51 22.50
N ALA A 737 18.52 33.31 23.08
CA ALA A 737 19.51 32.24 22.97
C ALA A 737 19.63 31.70 21.53
N PHE A 738 18.50 31.58 20.80
CA PHE A 738 18.50 31.26 19.38
C PHE A 738 19.16 32.37 18.56
N GLU A 739 18.73 33.63 18.73
CA GLU A 739 19.28 34.80 18.03
C GLU A 739 20.80 34.93 18.24
N SER A 740 21.29 34.75 19.47
CA SER A 740 22.72 34.74 19.79
C SER A 740 23.51 33.61 19.11
N MET A 741 22.89 32.46 18.83
CA MET A 741 23.53 31.33 18.15
C MET A 741 23.62 31.55 16.62
N ILE A 742 22.65 32.26 16.03
CA ILE A 742 22.58 32.49 14.58
C ILE A 742 23.19 33.82 14.12
N GLN A 743 23.52 34.73 15.05
CA GLN A 743 24.19 36.00 14.73
C GLN A 743 25.49 35.75 13.96
N ARG A 744 25.68 36.50 12.87
CA ARG A 744 26.93 36.50 12.12
C ARG A 744 27.99 37.28 12.89
N ASN A 745 29.22 36.77 12.93
CA ASN A 745 30.38 37.59 13.21
C ASN A 745 30.69 38.42 11.96
N ASN A 746 30.01 39.58 11.84
CA ASN A 746 30.03 40.53 10.72
C ASN A 746 29.50 39.97 9.39
#